data_AF-A0A4R6XTA3-F1
#
_entry.id   AF-A0A4R6XTA3-F1
#
_cell.length_a   1.000
_cell.length_b   1.000
_cell.length_c   1.000
_cell.angle_alpha   90.00
_cell.angle_beta   90.00
_cell.angle_gamma   90.00
#
_symmetry.space_group_name_H-M   'P 1'
#
loop_
_entity.id
_entity.type
_entity.pdbx_description
1 polymer ?
#
loop_
_entity_poly.entity_id
_entity_poly.type
_entity_poly.pdbx_seq_one_letter_code
_entity_poly.pdbx_strand_id
1 'polypeptide(L)'
;MKLFLSIVTTALFGFISSQSLASSEIHPEAFAGLSHDAFNRLELNNKSNQLSFELDGELIGLPFSITKSSTGHSTNVSFTWTLPNGYISATKGENSLFGQMHLNNKHFILTTNQAGIWAVELPPTGLSFNDCGFAHGSSSDQAKNTAYIAQSNLSDKAAGTIVDVLILHDSAISNRYPGALLQARVDQYLHVTNQTFANSGIDLAVRQVGLELTNYNFDDSNINLLEQLQQSIEIGVGSQGLSNVPQLRADSGADLVIFLRTMDIEKRGNCGVAYYPLPIDNNNFDSSYGVNILADGMSSWSICTDQLMAHEIGHNLGAGHHNTEPEDRFLPDGTGFAKLGQYGTVMGSFGTGDANRFYELDYFSNPAVQCGGSPCGVTGLSNNTRVINQLKTVVANYQNSLSNAPLPADFGVALTDLDSDGVLDRDDEFPFHNTETTDTDGDGVGDNSDAFPTNPNETADFDEDGLGDNSDPDGDNDGVDNISDVFDFDPSETEDSDRDGVGNNADDFEFEAAESKDSDGDGTGNNADLDDDNDGVIDIDTTKQDLLVISVGNNRMLRFDAQTGLAKGIEVLPNDGLFTFQSDLTYDENFKRLFFTSASSVKTLDLMNPYATPKLLISPYYNPAALTNLNTGFPLAIEANEQALDPNGTTDLFWTKIGRSNAASDVRGFSIGQNTLSTYAFPFFSAFAQGENIIDIERVGQQFYFLGQVNSVYRSTREVFDSEILGNGNYSWLVDPYAMVATDDGRLIHSDQARNKLVITNIETASYGGIFADLATLGYSNPTGMDITKDGRLLVAVSDQNTILQFNLDSQEFLGELIVGGGMNQPHKMLLVPQLADRFNQDKDKVLRPNAGNWFNPATSGRGFNIGVFDNRLQVLWFTYDDDGLPIWYTSADFLLGHEFDTELLKTKMDFDGSVSIESIGHINITFDNERAATMRWQIGDDMGEEAIYWLQFSGEPESINHTGMWSRPDTPGWGTAVITNGDKTVMIPFIYDEDGEPRWVISNVSESLSQFDLDMVAVFSDTLCPSCSGEPDSTIVEAGSMEFDLSGNPYWSSDLTWPSPVAGSWQLDQTAIIRISSVPTKPR
;
A
#
# COMPACT_ATOMS: atom_id res chain seq x y z
N MET A 1 -44.20 45.85 31.43
CA MET A 1 -44.61 47.17 30.90
C MET A 1 -44.44 48.16 32.04
N LYS A 2 -43.51 49.09 32.05
CA LYS A 2 -42.94 49.83 30.94
C LYS A 2 -41.62 50.43 31.43
N LEU A 3 -40.64 50.33 30.55
CA LEU A 3 -39.60 51.31 30.29
C LEU A 3 -38.69 51.72 31.46
N PHE A 4 -37.45 51.19 31.45
CA PHE A 4 -36.25 51.88 30.91
C PHE A 4 -35.62 52.76 32.00
N LEU A 5 -34.32 52.93 32.17
CA LEU A 5 -33.09 52.42 31.57
C LEU A 5 -32.00 53.18 32.36
N SER A 6 -30.77 52.69 32.29
CA SER A 6 -29.54 53.49 32.37
C SER A 6 -28.81 53.52 33.72
N ILE A 7 -27.52 53.24 33.60
CA ILE A 7 -26.43 53.38 34.57
C ILE A 7 -26.33 52.22 35.57
N VAL A 8 -25.84 51.05 35.13
CA VAL A 8 -24.59 50.38 35.60
C VAL A 8 -24.38 49.14 34.71
N THR A 9 -23.88 49.30 33.49
CA THR A 9 -23.28 48.22 32.67
C THR A 9 -22.56 48.81 31.46
N THR A 10 -21.45 49.52 31.69
CA THR A 10 -20.39 49.71 30.67
C THR A 10 -19.14 50.27 31.33
N ALA A 11 -18.06 49.48 31.27
CA ALA A 11 -16.64 49.82 31.46
C ALA A 11 -15.92 48.83 32.38
N LEU A 12 -15.68 47.61 31.87
CA LEU A 12 -14.41 46.88 32.07
C LEU A 12 -14.32 45.83 30.95
N PHE A 13 -14.10 46.30 29.72
CA PHE A 13 -13.48 45.51 28.65
C PHE A 13 -11.99 45.83 28.69
N GLY A 14 -11.14 44.81 28.70
CA GLY A 14 -9.70 44.97 28.57
C GLY A 14 -8.92 43.72 28.97
N PHE A 15 -8.69 42.85 27.98
CA PHE A 15 -7.66 41.81 27.92
C PHE A 15 -7.77 40.61 28.87
N ILE A 16 -8.43 39.55 28.41
CA ILE A 16 -7.91 38.18 28.56
C ILE A 16 -8.01 37.51 27.19
N SER A 17 -6.84 37.23 26.64
CA SER A 17 -6.58 36.49 25.41
C SER A 17 -7.06 35.05 25.51
N SER A 18 -7.46 34.52 24.37
CA SER A 18 -7.59 33.10 24.04
C SER A 18 -6.48 32.26 24.69
N GLN A 19 -6.87 31.36 25.58
CA GLN A 19 -6.15 30.10 25.78
C GLN A 19 -7.17 29.00 25.53
N SER A 20 -7.14 28.46 24.32
CA SER A 20 -7.75 27.18 23.97
C SER A 20 -7.03 26.10 24.78
N LEU A 21 -7.77 25.41 25.63
CA LEU A 21 -7.39 24.08 26.10
C LEU A 21 -7.38 23.19 24.85
N ALA A 22 -6.20 22.91 24.30
CA ALA A 22 -6.05 21.92 23.24
C ALA A 22 -6.27 20.54 23.87
N SER A 23 -7.52 20.04 23.79
CA SER A 23 -7.78 18.61 23.89
C SER A 23 -6.96 17.93 22.78
N SER A 24 -6.15 16.92 23.12
CA SER A 24 -5.55 16.05 22.10
C SER A 24 -6.65 15.54 21.18
N GLU A 25 -6.65 16.02 19.95
CA GLU A 25 -7.70 15.71 18.98
C GLU A 25 -7.60 14.24 18.58
N ILE A 26 -8.54 13.43 19.05
CA ILE A 26 -8.64 12.01 18.71
C ILE A 26 -9.25 11.92 17.31
N HIS A 27 -8.41 11.65 16.32
CA HIS A 27 -8.82 11.48 14.93
C HIS A 27 -9.73 10.25 14.74
N PRO A 28 -10.56 10.23 13.69
CA PRO A 28 -11.37 9.07 13.33
C PRO A 28 -10.54 7.81 13.08
N GLU A 29 -10.69 6.80 13.94
CA GLU A 29 -10.06 5.48 13.77
C GLU A 29 -10.41 4.78 12.45
N ALA A 30 -11.52 5.20 11.82
CA ALA A 30 -11.92 4.70 10.50
C ALA A 30 -10.92 5.05 9.39
N PHE A 31 -10.01 6.02 9.60
CA PHE A 31 -9.07 6.50 8.58
C PHE A 31 -7.63 6.57 9.11
N ALA A 32 -7.26 5.69 10.05
CA ALA A 32 -5.96 5.73 10.75
C ALA A 32 -4.71 5.63 9.84
N GLY A 33 -4.87 5.28 8.55
CA GLY A 33 -3.78 5.25 7.56
C GLY A 33 -3.43 6.60 6.93
N LEU A 34 -4.21 7.67 7.18
CA LEU A 34 -3.95 8.99 6.62
C LEU A 34 -3.09 9.86 7.55
N SER A 35 -2.38 10.81 6.94
CA SER A 35 -1.56 11.79 7.65
C SER A 35 -2.42 12.75 8.48
N HIS A 36 -1.84 13.32 9.54
CA HIS A 36 -2.57 14.14 10.51
C HIS A 36 -3.22 15.39 9.89
N ASP A 37 -2.63 15.95 8.84
CA ASP A 37 -3.08 17.11 8.08
C ASP A 37 -4.31 16.82 7.20
N ALA A 38 -4.63 15.55 6.95
CA ALA A 38 -5.87 15.18 6.26
C ALA A 38 -7.13 15.47 7.09
N PHE A 39 -7.01 15.60 8.41
CA PHE A 39 -8.15 15.67 9.33
C PHE A 39 -8.54 17.11 9.68
N ASN A 40 -9.68 17.55 9.16
CA ASN A 40 -10.22 18.87 9.39
C ASN A 40 -11.45 18.79 10.31
N ARG A 41 -11.41 19.42 11.49
CA ARG A 41 -12.51 19.36 12.44
C ARG A 41 -13.66 20.28 12.05
N LEU A 42 -14.89 19.77 12.12
CA LEU A 42 -16.11 20.50 11.80
C LEU A 42 -16.87 20.89 13.07
N GLU A 43 -17.25 22.15 13.16
CA GLU A 43 -18.18 22.66 14.17
C GLU A 43 -19.60 22.72 13.60
N LEU A 44 -20.52 21.96 14.21
CA LEU A 44 -21.94 21.97 13.87
C LEU A 44 -22.73 22.87 14.82
N ASN A 45 -23.19 24.03 14.33
CA ASN A 45 -24.06 24.92 15.10
C ASN A 45 -25.54 24.68 14.76
N ASN A 46 -26.17 23.82 15.55
CA ASN A 46 -27.60 23.48 15.45
C ASN A 46 -28.57 24.68 15.64
N LYS A 47 -28.13 25.84 16.14
CA LYS A 47 -28.99 27.02 16.35
C LYS A 47 -28.96 28.00 15.19
N SER A 48 -27.80 28.19 14.57
CA SER A 48 -27.64 29.04 13.40
C SER A 48 -27.81 28.29 12.08
N ASN A 49 -27.94 26.96 12.13
CA ASN A 49 -27.82 26.07 10.98
C ASN A 49 -26.57 26.43 10.16
N GLN A 50 -25.41 26.41 10.81
CA GLN A 50 -24.13 26.62 10.14
C GLN A 50 -23.19 25.48 10.48
N LEU A 51 -22.52 24.98 9.45
CA LEU A 51 -21.37 24.09 9.54
C LEU A 51 -20.14 24.96 9.26
N SER A 52 -19.11 24.86 10.10
CA SER A 52 -17.87 25.60 9.85
C SER A 52 -16.64 24.77 10.16
N PHE A 53 -15.60 24.95 9.35
CA PHE A 53 -14.28 24.35 9.55
C PHE A 53 -13.20 25.27 8.97
N GLU A 54 -11.97 25.06 9.39
CA GLU A 54 -10.81 25.77 8.86
C GLU A 54 -10.18 24.91 7.75
N LEU A 55 -9.95 25.50 6.58
CA LEU A 55 -9.24 24.89 5.47
C LEU A 55 -8.21 25.88 4.94
N ASP A 56 -6.95 25.48 4.82
CA ASP A 56 -5.84 26.32 4.37
C ASP A 56 -5.71 27.66 5.14
N GLY A 57 -6.12 27.68 6.42
CA GLY A 57 -6.10 28.85 7.29
C GLY A 57 -7.29 29.81 7.11
N GLU A 58 -8.29 29.44 6.31
CA GLU A 58 -9.54 30.19 6.14
C GLU A 58 -10.71 29.49 6.83
N LEU A 59 -11.50 30.25 7.61
CA LEU A 59 -12.72 29.75 8.22
C LEU A 59 -13.83 29.68 7.16
N ILE A 60 -14.12 28.47 6.69
CA ILE A 60 -15.21 28.20 5.75
C ILE A 60 -16.49 28.01 6.54
N GLY A 61 -17.43 28.95 6.36
CA GLY A 61 -18.76 28.91 6.97
C GLY A 61 -19.82 28.53 5.94
N LEU A 62 -20.35 27.32 6.05
CA LEU A 62 -21.42 26.83 5.21
C LEU A 62 -22.75 27.08 5.94
N PRO A 63 -23.68 27.90 5.41
CA PRO A 63 -25.06 27.89 5.90
C PRO A 63 -25.61 26.46 5.80
N PHE A 64 -26.76 26.12 6.38
CA PHE A 64 -27.60 25.00 5.96
C PHE A 64 -29.08 25.24 6.22
N SER A 65 -29.93 24.73 5.33
CA SER A 65 -31.38 24.77 5.54
C SER A 65 -31.92 23.35 5.47
N ILE A 66 -32.31 22.83 6.64
CA ILE A 66 -32.98 21.52 6.72
C ILE A 66 -34.38 21.66 6.13
N THR A 67 -34.53 21.32 4.85
CA THR A 67 -35.84 20.99 4.30
C THR A 67 -36.17 19.57 4.75
N LYS A 68 -37.12 19.45 5.67
CA LYS A 68 -37.44 18.20 6.37
C LYS A 68 -37.92 17.12 5.39
N SER A 69 -37.02 16.25 4.94
CA SER A 69 -37.36 14.92 4.43
C SER A 69 -37.17 13.94 5.59
N SER A 70 -38.26 13.52 6.24
CA SER A 70 -38.19 12.57 7.33
C SER A 70 -38.24 11.14 6.76
N THR A 71 -37.12 10.43 6.75
CA THR A 71 -37.14 8.97 6.75
C THR A 71 -37.62 8.54 8.13
N GLY A 72 -38.73 7.80 8.18
CA GLY A 72 -39.56 7.66 9.39
C GLY A 72 -38.97 6.91 10.60
N HIS A 73 -37.66 6.64 10.64
CA HIS A 73 -37.01 5.84 11.68
C HIS A 73 -36.09 6.60 12.63
N SER A 74 -35.63 7.80 12.26
CA SER A 74 -34.67 8.55 13.06
C SER A 74 -34.94 10.06 12.95
N THR A 75 -34.38 10.84 13.88
CA THR A 75 -34.31 12.30 13.75
C THR A 75 -33.27 12.75 12.72
N ASN A 76 -32.65 11.81 12.00
CA ASN A 76 -31.57 12.07 11.06
C ASN A 76 -32.14 12.57 9.73
N VAL A 77 -31.37 13.39 9.03
CA VAL A 77 -31.79 13.99 7.76
C VAL A 77 -30.64 13.90 6.77
N SER A 78 -30.88 13.22 5.66
CA SER A 78 -29.98 13.17 4.51
C SER A 78 -30.27 14.34 3.56
N PHE A 79 -29.23 14.92 2.99
CA PHE A 79 -29.33 16.07 2.09
C PHE A 79 -28.15 16.12 1.12
N THR A 80 -28.39 16.73 -0.03
CA THR A 80 -27.35 17.13 -0.99
C THR A 80 -27.43 18.63 -1.21
N TRP A 81 -26.29 19.27 -1.36
CA TRP A 81 -26.24 20.71 -1.57
C TRP A 81 -25.00 21.18 -2.32
N THR A 82 -25.26 21.95 -3.38
CA THR A 82 -24.29 22.72 -4.16
C THR A 82 -23.77 23.95 -3.40
N LEU A 83 -22.45 24.09 -3.38
CA LEU A 83 -21.66 25.21 -2.89
C LEU A 83 -21.11 25.98 -4.11
N PRO A 84 -20.57 27.21 -3.94
CA PRO A 84 -20.02 27.96 -5.06
C PRO A 84 -18.87 27.26 -5.83
N ASN A 85 -18.12 26.37 -5.16
CA ASN A 85 -16.96 25.66 -5.71
C ASN A 85 -16.95 24.17 -5.31
N GLY A 86 -18.12 23.51 -5.30
CA GLY A 86 -18.23 22.08 -4.95
C GLY A 86 -19.58 21.73 -4.32
N TYR A 87 -19.69 20.60 -3.63
CA TYR A 87 -20.95 20.13 -3.06
C TYR A 87 -20.77 19.35 -1.75
N ILE A 88 -21.87 19.11 -1.05
CA ILE A 88 -21.95 18.21 0.10
C ILE A 88 -23.12 17.24 -0.11
N SER A 89 -22.88 15.95 0.11
CA SER A 89 -23.92 14.92 0.21
C SER A 89 -23.74 14.15 1.51
N ALA A 90 -24.66 14.30 2.47
CA ALA A 90 -24.47 13.78 3.82
C ALA A 90 -25.77 13.50 4.58
N THR A 91 -25.68 12.62 5.57
CA THR A 91 -26.70 12.36 6.59
C THR A 91 -26.32 12.99 7.91
N LYS A 92 -27.17 13.88 8.40
CA LYS A 92 -27.01 14.61 9.65
C LYS A 92 -27.87 14.00 10.75
N GLY A 93 -27.24 13.59 11.84
CA GLY A 93 -27.91 13.14 13.06
C GLY A 93 -28.07 14.24 14.12
N GLU A 94 -28.36 13.86 15.36
CA GLU A 94 -28.53 14.83 16.47
C GLU A 94 -27.23 15.65 16.69
N ASN A 95 -26.06 14.98 16.63
CA ASN A 95 -24.72 15.58 16.70
C ASN A 95 -23.70 14.82 15.82
N SER A 96 -24.14 14.33 14.66
CA SER A 96 -23.28 13.59 13.73
C SER A 96 -23.51 14.01 12.30
N LEU A 97 -22.49 13.80 11.47
CA LEU A 97 -22.50 13.99 10.03
C LEU A 97 -21.69 12.86 9.40
N PHE A 98 -22.28 12.15 8.44
CA PHE A 98 -21.65 11.12 7.63
C PHE A 98 -21.94 11.38 6.15
N GLY A 99 -20.95 11.27 5.29
CA GLY A 99 -21.12 11.46 3.85
C GLY A 99 -19.84 11.94 3.17
N GLN A 100 -20.01 12.75 2.12
CA GLN A 100 -18.89 13.30 1.37
C GLN A 100 -19.10 14.78 1.03
N MET A 101 -17.98 15.44 0.76
CA MET A 101 -17.91 16.83 0.35
C MET A 101 -16.82 16.98 -0.70
N HIS A 102 -17.11 17.65 -1.80
CA HIS A 102 -16.07 18.17 -2.69
C HIS A 102 -16.05 19.68 -2.55
N LEU A 103 -14.85 20.25 -2.44
CA LEU A 103 -14.68 21.67 -2.32
C LEU A 103 -13.30 22.07 -2.85
N ASN A 104 -13.25 23.06 -3.75
CA ASN A 104 -12.00 23.56 -4.34
C ASN A 104 -11.13 22.43 -4.95
N ASN A 105 -11.75 21.53 -5.72
CA ASN A 105 -11.12 20.35 -6.35
C ASN A 105 -10.50 19.33 -5.37
N LYS A 106 -10.85 19.39 -4.07
CA LYS A 106 -10.49 18.39 -3.07
C LYS A 106 -11.69 17.52 -2.72
N HIS A 107 -11.46 16.23 -2.48
CA HIS A 107 -12.47 15.27 -2.02
C HIS A 107 -12.32 15.01 -0.53
N PHE A 108 -13.41 15.16 0.22
CA PHE A 108 -13.46 14.94 1.65
C PHE A 108 -14.50 13.89 2.01
N ILE A 109 -14.14 12.98 2.91
CA ILE A 109 -15.10 12.12 3.61
C ILE A 109 -15.53 12.82 4.91
N LEU A 110 -16.83 12.98 5.06
CA LEU A 110 -17.45 13.48 6.29
C LEU A 110 -17.72 12.29 7.21
N THR A 111 -17.14 12.32 8.41
CA THR A 111 -17.34 11.25 9.39
C THR A 111 -17.46 11.80 10.80
N THR A 112 -18.07 11.02 11.69
CA THR A 112 -18.21 11.36 13.11
C THR A 112 -17.70 10.22 13.98
N ASN A 113 -16.83 10.54 14.92
CA ASN A 113 -16.38 9.65 15.98
C ASN A 113 -16.82 10.18 17.36
N GLN A 114 -16.35 9.55 18.44
CA GLN A 114 -16.66 9.98 19.80
C GLN A 114 -16.10 11.38 20.14
N ALA A 115 -15.09 11.86 19.41
CA ALA A 115 -14.40 13.13 19.66
C ALA A 115 -15.02 14.32 18.91
N GLY A 116 -15.74 14.06 17.82
CA GLY A 116 -16.40 15.11 17.04
C GLY A 116 -16.69 14.71 15.60
N ILE A 117 -16.96 15.73 14.79
CA ILE A 117 -17.26 15.63 13.36
C ILE A 117 -16.02 16.07 12.59
N TRP A 118 -15.69 15.36 11.52
CA TRP A 118 -14.46 15.47 10.76
C TRP A 118 -14.72 15.49 9.26
N ALA A 119 -14.02 16.35 8.54
CA ALA A 119 -13.81 16.29 7.10
C ALA A 119 -12.41 15.74 6.87
N VAL A 120 -12.33 14.54 6.30
CA VAL A 120 -11.08 13.83 6.04
C VAL A 120 -10.74 14.03 4.56
N GLU A 121 -9.71 14.81 4.27
CA GLU A 121 -9.20 15.04 2.91
C GLU A 121 -8.57 13.75 2.37
N LEU A 122 -9.00 13.31 1.19
CA LEU A 122 -8.42 12.17 0.52
C LEU A 122 -7.28 12.62 -0.40
N PRO A 123 -6.13 11.92 -0.41
CA PRO A 123 -5.05 12.20 -1.34
C PRO A 123 -5.52 11.95 -2.79
N PRO A 124 -5.02 12.72 -3.76
CA PRO A 124 -5.44 12.59 -5.17
C PRO A 124 -4.96 11.28 -5.81
N THR A 125 -3.95 10.61 -5.24
CA THR A 125 -3.39 9.34 -5.72
C THR A 125 -2.99 8.44 -4.55
N GLY A 126 -2.77 7.15 -4.83
CA GLY A 126 -2.25 6.19 -3.83
C GLY A 126 -3.30 5.48 -2.97
N LEU A 127 -4.60 5.70 -3.25
CA LEU A 127 -5.70 4.94 -2.65
C LEU A 127 -6.47 4.13 -3.69
N SER A 128 -6.79 2.89 -3.33
CA SER A 128 -7.78 2.04 -3.99
C SER A 128 -9.12 2.20 -3.28
N PHE A 129 -10.19 2.33 -4.05
CA PHE A 129 -11.54 2.51 -3.52
C PHE A 129 -12.34 1.22 -3.71
N ASN A 130 -13.05 0.78 -2.66
CA ASN A 130 -13.99 -0.33 -2.70
C ASN A 130 -13.39 -1.64 -3.27
N ASP A 131 -12.14 -1.97 -2.94
CA ASP A 131 -11.47 -3.15 -3.48
C ASP A 131 -12.21 -4.45 -3.10
N CYS A 132 -12.58 -5.30 -4.06
CA CYS A 132 -13.49 -6.44 -3.83
C CYS A 132 -12.85 -7.84 -3.82
N GLY A 133 -11.57 -8.02 -4.21
CA GLY A 133 -10.88 -9.33 -4.18
C GLY A 133 -11.49 -10.45 -5.05
N PHE A 134 -10.66 -11.22 -5.74
CA PHE A 134 -11.08 -12.22 -6.74
C PHE A 134 -11.69 -13.51 -6.14
N ALA A 135 -13.00 -13.56 -5.86
CA ALA A 135 -13.77 -14.82 -5.85
C ALA A 135 -15.30 -14.60 -5.73
N HIS A 136 -16.01 -14.59 -6.86
CA HIS A 136 -17.46 -14.84 -6.87
C HIS A 136 -17.72 -16.30 -7.29
N GLY A 137 -18.32 -17.09 -6.40
CA GLY A 137 -18.68 -18.48 -6.70
C GLY A 137 -19.71 -18.55 -7.83
N SER A 138 -19.29 -18.97 -9.02
CA SER A 138 -20.17 -19.10 -10.19
C SER A 138 -20.87 -20.47 -10.23
N SER A 139 -22.16 -20.47 -10.56
CA SER A 139 -22.82 -21.63 -11.16
C SER A 139 -23.29 -21.25 -12.57
N SER A 140 -22.75 -21.93 -13.56
CA SER A 140 -23.00 -21.78 -14.99
C SER A 140 -24.45 -22.10 -15.39
N ASP A 141 -25.10 -21.24 -16.19
CA ASP A 141 -25.72 -21.67 -17.46
C ASP A 141 -26.31 -20.51 -18.30
N GLN A 142 -26.16 -20.64 -19.62
CA GLN A 142 -26.58 -19.72 -20.68
C GLN A 142 -28.11 -19.74 -20.93
N ALA A 143 -28.73 -18.58 -21.19
CA ALA A 143 -29.79 -18.47 -22.21
C ALA A 143 -30.12 -17.02 -22.66
N LYS A 144 -30.25 -16.86 -23.98
CA LYS A 144 -30.65 -15.65 -24.73
C LYS A 144 -32.13 -15.30 -24.53
N ASN A 145 -32.48 -14.01 -24.41
CA ASN A 145 -33.52 -13.37 -25.25
C ASN A 145 -33.67 -11.85 -25.05
N THR A 146 -33.88 -11.17 -26.17
CA THR A 146 -34.14 -9.74 -26.36
C THR A 146 -35.60 -9.37 -26.09
N ALA A 147 -35.87 -8.27 -25.37
CA ALA A 147 -37.08 -7.46 -25.55
C ALA A 147 -36.89 -6.04 -24.99
N TYR A 148 -37.12 -5.06 -25.87
CA TYR A 148 -37.10 -3.61 -25.66
C TYR A 148 -38.39 -3.15 -24.98
N ILE A 149 -38.34 -2.31 -23.93
CA ILE A 149 -39.49 -1.50 -23.48
C ILE A 149 -39.02 -0.07 -23.17
N ALA A 150 -39.80 0.89 -23.68
CA ALA A 150 -39.57 2.32 -23.70
C ALA A 150 -39.69 3.02 -22.33
N GLN A 151 -38.92 4.11 -22.20
CA GLN A 151 -38.88 5.07 -21.10
C GLN A 151 -40.27 5.63 -20.74
N SER A 152 -40.54 5.77 -19.45
CA SER A 152 -41.63 6.58 -18.91
C SER A 152 -41.09 7.64 -17.97
N ASN A 153 -41.52 8.88 -18.20
CA ASN A 153 -41.27 10.08 -17.38
C ASN A 153 -41.31 9.79 -15.87
N LEU A 154 -40.22 10.10 -15.17
CA LEU A 154 -40.08 9.93 -13.73
C LEU A 154 -40.46 11.23 -13.00
N SER A 155 -41.54 11.16 -12.23
CA SER A 155 -41.88 12.08 -11.14
C SER A 155 -41.72 11.31 -9.83
N ASP A 156 -41.34 11.98 -8.74
CA ASP A 156 -41.22 11.41 -7.38
C ASP A 156 -42.36 10.43 -7.08
N LYS A 157 -42.02 9.14 -7.01
CA LYS A 157 -42.97 8.06 -6.80
C LYS A 157 -42.38 7.11 -5.78
N ALA A 158 -43.16 6.79 -4.75
CA ALA A 158 -42.83 5.73 -3.79
C ALA A 158 -42.45 4.42 -4.51
N ALA A 159 -41.34 3.81 -4.08
CA ALA A 159 -40.88 2.56 -4.64
C ALA A 159 -41.95 1.46 -4.50
N GLY A 160 -42.27 0.79 -5.62
CA GLY A 160 -43.25 -0.29 -5.69
C GLY A 160 -42.74 -1.63 -5.17
N THR A 161 -41.43 -1.78 -4.95
CA THR A 161 -40.78 -2.97 -4.40
C THR A 161 -39.88 -2.55 -3.24
N ILE A 162 -39.96 -3.28 -2.12
CA ILE A 162 -39.16 -3.02 -0.92
C ILE A 162 -38.38 -4.30 -0.60
N VAL A 163 -37.08 -4.18 -0.39
CA VAL A 163 -36.22 -5.25 0.14
C VAL A 163 -35.93 -4.95 1.60
N ASP A 164 -36.37 -5.83 2.50
CA ASP A 164 -36.15 -5.69 3.93
C ASP A 164 -34.75 -6.19 4.31
N VAL A 165 -33.96 -5.39 5.02
CA VAL A 165 -32.58 -5.72 5.39
C VAL A 165 -32.38 -5.78 6.90
N LEU A 166 -31.79 -6.87 7.36
CA LEU A 166 -31.27 -7.01 8.72
C LEU A 166 -29.78 -6.71 8.68
N ILE A 167 -29.36 -5.67 9.39
CA ILE A 167 -27.95 -5.32 9.50
C ILE A 167 -27.40 -5.91 10.80
N LEU A 168 -26.39 -6.75 10.65
CA LEU A 168 -25.61 -7.32 11.74
C LEU A 168 -24.30 -6.56 11.84
N HIS A 169 -23.73 -6.49 13.04
CA HIS A 169 -22.40 -5.93 13.21
C HIS A 169 -21.64 -6.61 14.35
N ASP A 170 -20.33 -6.38 14.38
CA ASP A 170 -19.46 -6.82 15.47
C ASP A 170 -19.33 -5.74 16.58
N SER A 171 -18.56 -6.09 17.60
CA SER A 171 -18.28 -5.17 18.70
C SER A 171 -17.37 -4.00 18.28
N ALA A 172 -16.50 -4.19 17.29
CA ALA A 172 -15.60 -3.14 16.79
C ALA A 172 -16.38 -1.99 16.15
N ILE A 173 -17.40 -2.27 15.34
CA ILE A 173 -18.30 -1.28 14.78
C ILE A 173 -19.09 -0.54 15.86
N SER A 174 -19.54 -1.25 16.90
CA SER A 174 -20.27 -0.63 18.03
C SER A 174 -19.38 0.32 18.83
N ASN A 175 -18.12 -0.06 19.02
CA ASN A 175 -17.13 0.75 19.73
C ASN A 175 -16.76 2.00 18.93
N ARG A 176 -16.62 1.85 17.60
CA ARG A 176 -16.35 2.95 16.68
C ARG A 176 -17.50 3.96 16.64
N TYR A 177 -18.76 3.49 16.61
CA TYR A 177 -19.95 4.31 16.50
C TYR A 177 -20.95 4.06 17.65
N PRO A 178 -20.69 4.51 18.89
CA PRO A 178 -21.57 4.20 20.01
C PRO A 178 -22.94 4.88 19.90
N GLY A 179 -23.97 4.17 20.36
CA GLY A 179 -25.32 4.70 20.53
C GLY A 179 -25.95 5.16 19.22
N ALA A 180 -26.36 6.44 19.15
CA ALA A 180 -27.05 7.00 17.98
C ALA A 180 -26.13 7.21 16.75
N LEU A 181 -24.81 7.14 16.93
CA LEU A 181 -23.85 7.31 15.82
C LEU A 181 -23.95 6.18 14.81
N LEU A 182 -24.05 4.92 15.27
CA LEU A 182 -24.16 3.77 14.37
C LEU A 182 -25.41 3.86 13.49
N GLN A 183 -26.55 4.25 14.07
CA GLN A 183 -27.77 4.43 13.29
C GLN A 183 -27.62 5.55 12.25
N ALA A 184 -26.93 6.65 12.57
CA ALA A 184 -26.67 7.71 11.60
C ALA A 184 -25.73 7.27 10.46
N ARG A 185 -24.72 6.43 10.74
CA ARG A 185 -23.85 5.85 9.72
C ARG A 185 -24.61 4.90 8.80
N VAL A 186 -25.44 4.03 9.39
CA VAL A 186 -26.32 3.11 8.63
C VAL A 186 -27.34 3.86 7.78
N ASP A 187 -27.95 4.92 8.33
CA ASP A 187 -28.88 5.78 7.58
C ASP A 187 -28.22 6.41 6.35
N GLN A 188 -26.92 6.74 6.41
CA GLN A 188 -26.16 7.25 5.26
C GLN A 188 -26.00 6.19 4.15
N TYR A 189 -25.60 4.97 4.49
CA TYR A 189 -25.51 3.88 3.50
C TYR A 189 -26.85 3.59 2.83
N LEU A 190 -27.93 3.57 3.61
CA LEU A 190 -29.29 3.38 3.10
C LEU A 190 -29.74 4.55 2.22
N HIS A 191 -29.34 5.78 2.55
CA HIS A 191 -29.63 6.95 1.74
C HIS A 191 -28.97 6.86 0.36
N VAL A 192 -27.66 6.64 0.31
CA VAL A 192 -26.90 6.51 -0.94
C VAL A 192 -27.47 5.37 -1.78
N THR A 193 -27.69 4.20 -1.18
CA THR A 193 -28.25 3.04 -1.87
C THR A 193 -29.61 3.32 -2.53
N ASN A 194 -30.53 3.93 -1.80
CA ASN A 194 -31.85 4.25 -2.32
C ASN A 194 -31.82 5.37 -3.37
N GLN A 195 -30.93 6.35 -3.21
CA GLN A 195 -30.71 7.40 -4.21
C GLN A 195 -30.14 6.81 -5.51
N THR A 196 -29.19 5.87 -5.42
CA THR A 196 -28.63 5.15 -6.57
C THR A 196 -29.70 4.38 -7.35
N PHE A 197 -30.63 3.69 -6.67
CA PHE A 197 -31.77 3.05 -7.35
C PHE A 197 -32.66 4.06 -8.08
N ALA A 198 -32.96 5.18 -7.44
CA ALA A 198 -33.81 6.22 -8.02
C ALA A 198 -33.15 6.88 -9.24
N ASN A 199 -31.86 7.23 -9.15
CA ASN A 199 -31.05 7.77 -10.23
C ASN A 199 -31.05 6.85 -11.46
N SER A 200 -30.93 5.54 -11.23
CA SER A 200 -30.97 4.53 -12.29
C SER A 200 -32.36 4.19 -12.83
N GLY A 201 -33.42 4.81 -12.32
CA GLY A 201 -34.80 4.51 -12.71
C GLY A 201 -35.26 3.11 -12.27
N ILE A 202 -34.68 2.56 -11.20
CA ILE A 202 -35.05 1.28 -10.62
C ILE A 202 -36.14 1.52 -9.58
N ASP A 203 -37.35 1.01 -9.81
CA ASP A 203 -38.47 1.06 -8.86
C ASP A 203 -38.25 0.06 -7.70
N LEU A 204 -37.31 0.37 -6.80
CA LEU A 204 -36.85 -0.43 -5.67
C LEU A 204 -36.37 0.48 -4.53
N ALA A 205 -36.65 0.11 -3.29
CA ALA A 205 -35.98 0.68 -2.12
C ALA A 205 -35.62 -0.39 -1.10
N VAL A 206 -34.61 -0.10 -0.28
CA VAL A 206 -34.10 -0.92 0.81
C VAL A 206 -34.55 -0.33 2.13
N ARG A 207 -35.09 -1.19 3.01
CA ARG A 207 -35.62 -0.80 4.32
C ARG A 207 -34.93 -1.59 5.43
N GLN A 208 -34.28 -0.89 6.37
CA GLN A 208 -33.77 -1.52 7.58
C GLN A 208 -34.93 -2.03 8.45
N VAL A 209 -34.91 -3.33 8.77
CA VAL A 209 -35.89 -3.97 9.66
C VAL A 209 -35.27 -4.47 10.96
N GLY A 210 -33.94 -4.45 11.07
CA GLY A 210 -33.19 -4.71 12.30
C GLY A 210 -31.76 -4.21 12.21
N LEU A 211 -31.18 -3.89 13.36
CA LEU A 211 -29.77 -3.55 13.54
C LEU A 211 -29.32 -4.23 14.83
N GLU A 212 -28.55 -5.31 14.72
CA GLU A 212 -28.27 -6.21 15.83
C GLU A 212 -26.77 -6.50 15.99
N LEU A 213 -26.31 -6.44 17.25
CA LEU A 213 -24.96 -6.86 17.61
C LEU A 213 -24.88 -8.39 17.62
N THR A 214 -23.85 -8.92 16.96
CA THR A 214 -23.52 -10.35 17.03
C THR A 214 -22.31 -10.59 17.93
N ASN A 215 -22.09 -11.86 18.32
CA ASN A 215 -20.88 -12.25 19.04
C ASN A 215 -19.79 -12.76 18.08
N TYR A 216 -19.94 -12.51 16.78
CA TYR A 216 -18.96 -12.87 15.77
C TYR A 216 -17.83 -11.84 15.81
N ASN A 217 -16.71 -12.20 16.43
CA ASN A 217 -15.53 -11.32 16.58
C ASN A 217 -14.26 -12.04 16.08
N PHE A 218 -14.40 -12.89 15.06
CA PHE A 218 -13.25 -13.57 14.46
C PHE A 218 -12.52 -12.63 13.52
N ASP A 219 -11.19 -12.76 13.49
CA ASP A 219 -10.31 -12.00 12.61
C ASP A 219 -10.03 -12.84 11.34
N ASP A 220 -11.06 -13.04 10.52
CA ASP A 220 -11.03 -13.86 9.29
C ASP A 220 -11.49 -13.08 8.05
N SER A 221 -11.34 -13.68 6.86
CA SER A 221 -11.68 -13.02 5.58
C SER A 221 -13.17 -12.71 5.45
N ASN A 222 -13.50 -11.72 4.61
CA ASN A 222 -14.91 -11.45 4.29
C ASN A 222 -15.59 -12.61 3.57
N ILE A 223 -14.85 -13.36 2.75
CA ILE A 223 -15.34 -14.59 2.10
C ILE A 223 -15.71 -15.65 3.15
N ASN A 224 -14.85 -15.89 4.14
CA ASN A 224 -15.13 -16.87 5.20
C ASN A 224 -16.37 -16.48 6.02
N LEU A 225 -16.52 -15.19 6.34
CA LEU A 225 -17.70 -14.70 7.04
C LEU A 225 -18.96 -14.83 6.17
N LEU A 226 -18.90 -14.51 4.88
CA LEU A 226 -20.01 -14.68 3.95
C LEU A 226 -20.49 -16.14 3.90
N GLU A 227 -19.56 -17.09 3.76
CA GLU A 227 -19.85 -18.53 3.75
C GLU A 227 -20.47 -18.98 5.07
N GLN A 228 -19.93 -18.55 6.21
CA GLN A 228 -20.47 -18.90 7.52
C GLN A 228 -21.86 -18.29 7.75
N LEU A 229 -22.09 -17.07 7.28
CA LEU A 229 -23.38 -16.39 7.38
C LEU A 229 -24.44 -17.11 6.54
N GLN A 230 -24.11 -17.47 5.29
CA GLN A 230 -25.00 -18.25 4.41
C GLN A 230 -25.31 -19.63 5.02
N GLN A 231 -24.29 -20.36 5.47
CA GLN A 231 -24.47 -21.68 6.09
C GLN A 231 -25.32 -21.61 7.35
N SER A 232 -25.15 -20.56 8.17
CA SER A 232 -25.95 -20.37 9.37
C SER A 232 -27.45 -20.30 9.04
N ILE A 233 -27.81 -19.66 7.93
CA ILE A 233 -29.20 -19.51 7.47
C ILE A 233 -29.70 -20.78 6.78
N GLU A 234 -28.88 -21.44 5.96
CA GLU A 234 -29.28 -22.63 5.20
C GLU A 234 -29.57 -23.83 6.11
N ILE A 235 -28.63 -24.18 7.00
CA ILE A 235 -28.68 -25.43 7.77
C ILE A 235 -28.93 -25.23 9.28
N GLY A 236 -28.98 -23.98 9.76
CA GLY A 236 -29.21 -23.67 11.17
C GLY A 236 -28.08 -24.12 12.11
N VAL A 237 -26.91 -24.43 11.56
CA VAL A 237 -25.69 -24.78 12.30
C VAL A 237 -24.85 -23.52 12.41
N GLY A 238 -24.96 -22.82 13.53
CA GLY A 238 -24.18 -21.59 13.73
C GLY A 238 -22.70 -21.90 13.96
N SER A 239 -21.83 -21.22 13.21
CA SER A 239 -20.49 -20.90 13.71
C SER A 239 -20.60 -20.10 15.01
N GLN A 240 -19.55 -20.07 15.83
CA GLN A 240 -19.58 -19.34 17.10
C GLN A 240 -19.98 -17.89 16.84
N GLY A 241 -21.04 -17.40 17.47
CA GLY A 241 -21.49 -16.02 17.36
C GLY A 241 -22.57 -15.69 16.31
N LEU A 242 -22.90 -16.60 15.37
CA LEU A 242 -23.97 -16.41 14.36
C LEU A 242 -25.20 -17.31 14.55
N SER A 243 -25.25 -18.12 15.61
CA SER A 243 -26.30 -19.13 15.82
C SER A 243 -27.72 -18.58 15.97
N ASN A 244 -27.87 -17.31 16.34
CA ASN A 244 -29.16 -16.62 16.46
C ASN A 244 -29.61 -15.93 15.17
N VAL A 245 -28.76 -15.81 14.15
CA VAL A 245 -29.07 -15.09 12.90
C VAL A 245 -30.31 -15.63 12.19
N PRO A 246 -30.53 -16.95 12.05
CA PRO A 246 -31.74 -17.46 11.39
C PRO A 246 -33.02 -17.03 12.10
N GLN A 247 -32.98 -16.98 13.44
CA GLN A 247 -34.11 -16.53 14.25
C GLN A 247 -34.33 -15.02 14.11
N LEU A 248 -33.25 -14.22 14.15
CA LEU A 248 -33.34 -12.76 13.95
C LEU A 248 -33.88 -12.41 12.56
N ARG A 249 -33.43 -13.11 11.51
CA ARG A 249 -33.94 -12.94 10.14
C ARG A 249 -35.43 -13.31 10.06
N ALA A 250 -35.84 -14.41 10.68
CA ALA A 250 -37.23 -14.84 10.71
C ALA A 250 -38.14 -13.89 11.51
N ASP A 251 -37.66 -13.35 12.63
CA ASP A 251 -38.43 -12.44 13.49
C ASP A 251 -38.58 -11.04 12.89
N SER A 252 -37.55 -10.57 12.19
CA SER A 252 -37.58 -9.28 11.47
C SER A 252 -38.28 -9.38 10.12
N GLY A 253 -38.34 -10.57 9.51
CA GLY A 253 -38.83 -10.78 8.15
C GLY A 253 -37.88 -10.21 7.10
N ALA A 254 -36.57 -10.24 7.35
CA ALA A 254 -35.57 -9.64 6.46
C ALA A 254 -35.28 -10.50 5.22
N ASP A 255 -35.39 -9.88 4.05
CA ASP A 255 -35.06 -10.44 2.76
C ASP A 255 -33.54 -10.63 2.60
N LEU A 256 -32.73 -9.66 3.00
CA LEU A 256 -31.26 -9.77 3.02
C LEU A 256 -30.71 -9.62 4.43
N VAL A 257 -29.58 -10.29 4.69
CA VAL A 257 -28.78 -10.11 5.91
C VAL A 257 -27.42 -9.54 5.53
N ILE A 258 -27.14 -8.34 6.04
CA ILE A 258 -25.92 -7.57 5.75
C ILE A 258 -25.06 -7.60 7.00
N PHE A 259 -23.78 -7.97 6.90
CA PHE A 259 -22.86 -7.89 8.03
C PHE A 259 -21.89 -6.72 7.86
N LEU A 260 -21.96 -5.73 8.76
CA LEU A 260 -21.08 -4.58 8.81
C LEU A 260 -19.92 -4.83 9.77
N ARG A 261 -18.68 -4.68 9.29
CA ARG A 261 -17.44 -4.83 10.07
C ARG A 261 -16.43 -3.74 9.69
N THR A 262 -15.36 -3.58 10.47
CA THR A 262 -14.31 -2.58 10.16
C THR A 262 -13.49 -2.96 8.92
N MET A 263 -12.87 -1.99 8.24
CA MET A 263 -11.93 -2.28 7.16
C MET A 263 -10.56 -2.75 7.68
N ASP A 264 -9.99 -3.78 7.04
CA ASP A 264 -8.64 -4.35 7.25
C ASP A 264 -8.27 -5.12 5.97
N ILE A 265 -7.57 -4.48 5.04
CA ILE A 265 -7.35 -5.05 3.69
C ILE A 265 -6.41 -6.26 3.75
N GLU A 266 -5.40 -6.23 4.62
CA GLU A 266 -4.40 -7.29 4.76
C GLU A 266 -5.01 -8.61 5.21
N LYS A 267 -6.03 -8.56 6.09
CA LYS A 267 -6.64 -9.77 6.66
C LYS A 267 -7.98 -10.12 6.03
N ARG A 268 -8.78 -9.12 5.66
CA ARG A 268 -10.16 -9.31 5.19
C ARG A 268 -10.25 -9.48 3.68
N GLY A 269 -9.22 -9.00 2.98
CA GLY A 269 -8.99 -9.19 1.55
C GLY A 269 -9.80 -8.26 0.64
N ASN A 270 -10.87 -7.64 1.14
CA ASN A 270 -11.71 -6.73 0.39
C ASN A 270 -12.58 -5.82 1.27
N CYS A 271 -13.18 -4.80 0.66
CA CYS A 271 -14.20 -3.92 1.21
C CYS A 271 -15.55 -4.61 1.34
N GLY A 272 -15.93 -5.46 0.39
CA GLY A 272 -17.21 -6.15 0.42
C GLY A 272 -17.20 -7.43 -0.36
N VAL A 273 -18.20 -8.28 -0.07
CA VAL A 273 -18.46 -9.48 -0.84
C VAL A 273 -19.93 -9.87 -0.70
N ALA A 274 -20.53 -10.29 -1.81
CA ALA A 274 -21.91 -10.71 -1.88
C ALA A 274 -22.09 -11.93 -2.79
N TYR A 275 -23.17 -12.66 -2.55
CA TYR A 275 -23.62 -13.71 -3.45
C TYR A 275 -24.59 -13.20 -4.51
N TYR A 276 -24.54 -13.84 -5.68
CA TYR A 276 -25.64 -13.79 -6.64
C TYR A 276 -26.84 -14.61 -6.16
N PRO A 277 -28.08 -14.24 -6.57
CA PRO A 277 -29.24 -15.11 -6.40
C PRO A 277 -29.01 -16.49 -7.00
N LEU A 278 -29.09 -17.54 -6.18
CA LEU A 278 -28.94 -18.92 -6.66
C LEU A 278 -30.31 -19.50 -7.07
N PRO A 279 -30.53 -19.84 -8.36
CA PRO A 279 -31.75 -20.52 -8.78
C PRO A 279 -31.74 -21.98 -8.35
N ILE A 280 -32.79 -22.41 -7.64
CA ILE A 280 -33.04 -23.83 -7.34
C ILE A 280 -33.76 -24.49 -8.53
N ASP A 281 -34.70 -23.76 -9.13
CA ASP A 281 -35.41 -24.12 -10.35
C ASP A 281 -35.88 -22.85 -11.09
N ASN A 282 -36.63 -23.01 -12.19
CA ASN A 282 -37.08 -21.88 -13.03
C ASN A 282 -37.93 -20.81 -12.31
N ASN A 283 -38.47 -21.08 -11.12
CA ASN A 283 -39.34 -20.17 -10.38
C ASN A 283 -38.93 -19.96 -8.91
N ASN A 284 -37.96 -20.71 -8.39
CA ASN A 284 -37.55 -20.68 -6.98
C ASN A 284 -36.05 -20.40 -6.84
N PHE A 285 -35.71 -19.58 -5.85
CA PHE A 285 -34.34 -19.17 -5.54
C PHE A 285 -34.03 -19.51 -4.08
N ASP A 286 -32.76 -19.81 -3.80
CA ASP A 286 -32.30 -20.09 -2.45
C ASP A 286 -32.10 -18.80 -1.67
N SER A 287 -33.01 -18.53 -0.74
CA SER A 287 -32.96 -17.35 0.12
C SER A 287 -31.74 -17.28 1.04
N SER A 288 -31.01 -18.38 1.26
CA SER A 288 -29.78 -18.37 2.07
C SER A 288 -28.67 -17.55 1.42
N TYR A 289 -28.68 -17.39 0.10
CA TYR A 289 -27.75 -16.55 -0.67
C TYR A 289 -28.09 -15.05 -0.59
N GLY A 290 -29.19 -14.68 0.08
CA GLY A 290 -29.52 -13.28 0.40
C GLY A 290 -28.66 -12.71 1.52
N VAL A 291 -27.34 -12.75 1.35
CA VAL A 291 -26.36 -12.27 2.33
C VAL A 291 -25.24 -11.49 1.64
N ASN A 292 -24.69 -10.50 2.34
CA ASN A 292 -23.49 -9.78 1.94
C ASN A 292 -22.72 -9.24 3.15
N ILE A 293 -21.46 -8.91 2.93
CA ILE A 293 -20.53 -8.33 3.91
C ILE A 293 -20.12 -6.94 3.44
N LEU A 294 -20.10 -5.99 4.38
CA LEU A 294 -19.67 -4.62 4.17
C LEU A 294 -18.56 -4.28 5.18
N ALA A 295 -17.48 -3.70 4.69
CA ALA A 295 -16.44 -3.09 5.50
C ALA A 295 -16.63 -1.57 5.58
N ASP A 296 -16.33 -0.99 6.75
CA ASP A 296 -16.39 0.45 7.01
C ASP A 296 -15.01 1.01 7.36
N GLY A 297 -14.67 2.12 6.69
CA GLY A 297 -13.43 2.86 6.88
C GLY A 297 -12.35 2.49 5.85
N MET A 298 -11.11 2.68 6.26
CA MET A 298 -9.90 2.53 5.46
C MET A 298 -8.88 1.66 6.19
N SER A 299 -8.08 0.94 5.41
CA SER A 299 -6.92 0.18 5.88
C SER A 299 -5.83 0.24 4.80
N SER A 300 -4.63 0.64 5.21
CA SER A 300 -3.46 0.82 4.34
C SER A 300 -3.75 1.66 3.10
N TRP A 301 -3.83 1.04 1.93
CA TRP A 301 -4.09 1.71 0.64
C TRP A 301 -5.54 1.58 0.19
N SER A 302 -6.44 0.96 0.95
CA SER A 302 -7.83 0.68 0.52
C SER A 302 -8.86 1.39 1.41
N ILE A 303 -9.81 2.10 0.78
CA ILE A 303 -10.90 2.83 1.42
C ILE A 303 -12.27 2.33 0.92
N CYS A 304 -13.21 2.10 1.83
CA CYS A 304 -14.56 1.69 1.49
C CYS A 304 -15.52 2.89 1.55
N THR A 305 -16.11 3.25 0.41
CA THR A 305 -17.02 4.40 0.25
C THR A 305 -18.46 4.06 0.62
N ASP A 306 -19.32 5.08 0.67
CA ASP A 306 -20.74 4.93 0.98
C ASP A 306 -21.53 4.17 -0.12
N GLN A 307 -20.97 4.07 -1.33
CA GLN A 307 -21.56 3.37 -2.47
C GLN A 307 -21.46 1.85 -2.36
N LEU A 308 -20.58 1.34 -1.49
CA LEU A 308 -20.34 -0.10 -1.32
C LEU A 308 -21.62 -0.87 -0.97
N MET A 309 -22.52 -0.31 -0.14
CA MET A 309 -23.78 -1.00 0.17
C MET A 309 -24.66 -1.19 -1.09
N ALA A 310 -24.69 -0.19 -1.97
CA ALA A 310 -25.41 -0.29 -3.23
C ALA A 310 -24.76 -1.35 -4.12
N HIS A 311 -23.43 -1.37 -4.19
CA HIS A 311 -22.65 -2.35 -4.94
C HIS A 311 -22.98 -3.80 -4.54
N GLU A 312 -22.84 -4.13 -3.26
CA GLU A 312 -23.06 -5.50 -2.76
C GLU A 312 -24.52 -5.94 -2.87
N ILE A 313 -25.48 -5.02 -2.65
CA ILE A 313 -26.89 -5.31 -2.91
C ILE A 313 -27.13 -5.48 -4.42
N GLY A 314 -26.39 -4.78 -5.27
CA GLY A 314 -26.35 -4.99 -6.72
C GLY A 314 -26.03 -6.44 -7.08
N HIS A 315 -24.97 -7.01 -6.51
CA HIS A 315 -24.66 -8.44 -6.65
C HIS A 315 -25.78 -9.35 -6.14
N ASN A 316 -26.33 -9.07 -4.95
CA ASN A 316 -27.52 -9.80 -4.46
C ASN A 316 -28.76 -9.64 -5.38
N LEU A 317 -28.75 -8.70 -6.32
CA LEU A 317 -29.78 -8.49 -7.34
C LEU A 317 -29.34 -8.91 -8.75
N GLY A 318 -28.19 -9.58 -8.88
CA GLY A 318 -27.68 -10.15 -10.13
C GLY A 318 -26.81 -9.22 -10.99
N ALA A 319 -26.50 -8.01 -10.52
CA ALA A 319 -25.65 -7.06 -11.23
C ALA A 319 -24.17 -7.50 -11.16
N GLY A 320 -23.49 -7.56 -12.30
CA GLY A 320 -22.06 -7.84 -12.38
C GLY A 320 -21.22 -6.60 -12.65
N HIS A 321 -19.89 -6.73 -12.50
CA HIS A 321 -18.92 -5.64 -12.59
C HIS A 321 -18.82 -5.01 -13.98
N HIS A 322 -17.93 -5.45 -14.87
CA HIS A 322 -17.81 -4.91 -16.22
C HIS A 322 -17.77 -6.00 -17.29
N ASN A 323 -17.99 -5.62 -18.55
CA ASN A 323 -18.21 -6.55 -19.66
C ASN A 323 -16.99 -7.42 -20.02
N THR A 324 -15.78 -7.01 -19.63
CA THR A 324 -14.53 -7.76 -19.82
C THR A 324 -14.31 -8.86 -18.77
N GLU A 325 -15.18 -8.99 -17.77
CA GLU A 325 -15.22 -10.14 -16.86
C GLU A 325 -16.41 -11.06 -17.19
N PRO A 326 -16.21 -12.07 -18.05
CA PRO A 326 -17.32 -12.90 -18.53
C PRO A 326 -17.93 -13.81 -17.45
N GLU A 327 -17.22 -14.01 -16.34
CA GLU A 327 -17.59 -14.90 -15.23
C GLU A 327 -18.37 -14.19 -14.11
N ASP A 328 -18.32 -12.86 -14.04
CA ASP A 328 -18.96 -12.05 -12.99
C ASP A 328 -20.25 -11.37 -13.49
N ARG A 329 -21.29 -12.16 -13.78
CA ARG A 329 -22.63 -11.64 -14.12
C ARG A 329 -23.70 -12.72 -14.15
N PHE A 330 -24.91 -12.36 -13.72
CA PHE A 330 -26.08 -13.25 -13.82
C PHE A 330 -26.69 -13.25 -15.24
N LEU A 331 -26.71 -12.09 -15.92
CA LEU A 331 -27.12 -11.97 -17.33
C LEU A 331 -25.96 -11.45 -18.20
N PRO A 332 -25.89 -11.82 -19.49
CA PRO A 332 -24.76 -11.44 -20.36
C PRO A 332 -24.49 -9.94 -20.51
N ASP A 333 -25.51 -9.09 -20.36
CA ASP A 333 -25.38 -7.63 -20.42
C ASP A 333 -25.67 -6.95 -19.07
N GLY A 334 -25.79 -7.74 -17.99
CA GLY A 334 -26.09 -7.25 -16.65
C GLY A 334 -24.88 -6.63 -15.97
N THR A 335 -23.98 -6.03 -16.74
CA THR A 335 -22.71 -5.47 -16.26
C THR A 335 -22.79 -3.95 -16.09
N GLY A 336 -21.94 -3.43 -15.24
CA GLY A 336 -21.63 -2.02 -15.09
C GLY A 336 -21.08 -1.36 -16.35
N PHE A 337 -20.99 -0.04 -16.25
CA PHE A 337 -20.57 0.89 -17.29
C PHE A 337 -19.54 1.86 -16.72
N ALA A 338 -18.54 2.20 -17.52
CA ALA A 338 -17.60 3.28 -17.25
C ALA A 338 -17.28 3.99 -18.56
N LYS A 339 -17.11 5.31 -18.50
CA LYS A 339 -16.54 6.13 -19.57
C LYS A 339 -15.09 6.43 -19.18
N LEU A 340 -14.16 5.94 -19.99
CA LEU A 340 -12.73 5.94 -19.68
C LEU A 340 -12.23 7.38 -19.47
N GLY A 341 -11.45 7.61 -18.42
CA GLY A 341 -10.94 8.95 -18.08
C GLY A 341 -11.98 9.93 -17.54
N GLN A 342 -13.25 9.54 -17.43
CA GLN A 342 -14.34 10.44 -17.02
C GLN A 342 -15.09 9.94 -15.79
N TYR A 343 -15.78 8.78 -15.84
CA TYR A 343 -16.54 8.28 -14.69
C TYR A 343 -16.90 6.79 -14.76
N GLY A 344 -17.21 6.20 -13.61
CA GLY A 344 -17.77 4.85 -13.46
C GLY A 344 -19.20 4.85 -12.90
N THR A 345 -20.00 3.87 -13.27
CA THR A 345 -21.23 3.50 -12.52
C THR A 345 -20.86 2.65 -11.29
N VAL A 346 -21.78 2.47 -10.34
CA VAL A 346 -21.54 1.75 -9.08
C VAL A 346 -21.06 0.30 -9.24
N MET A 347 -21.21 -0.32 -10.42
CA MET A 347 -20.65 -1.64 -10.73
C MET A 347 -19.46 -1.58 -11.69
N GLY A 348 -19.20 -0.44 -12.34
CA GLY A 348 -18.22 -0.30 -13.43
C GLY A 348 -16.83 0.16 -13.02
N SER A 349 -16.56 0.41 -11.74
CA SER A 349 -15.43 1.25 -11.29
C SER A 349 -14.24 0.53 -10.63
N PHE A 350 -14.26 -0.79 -10.42
CA PHE A 350 -13.31 -1.38 -9.44
C PHE A 350 -12.01 -1.93 -10.05
N GLY A 351 -10.87 -1.54 -9.45
CA GLY A 351 -9.69 -2.39 -9.28
C GLY A 351 -8.52 -2.30 -10.27
N THR A 352 -8.04 -1.12 -10.71
CA THR A 352 -6.83 -1.03 -11.57
C THR A 352 -5.67 -0.16 -11.07
N GLY A 353 -5.78 0.47 -9.90
CA GLY A 353 -4.68 1.29 -9.36
C GLY A 353 -4.28 2.51 -10.23
N ASP A 354 -5.22 3.04 -11.01
CA ASP A 354 -5.01 4.18 -11.90
C ASP A 354 -5.52 5.47 -11.24
N ALA A 355 -4.66 6.49 -11.20
CA ALA A 355 -4.92 7.80 -10.61
C ALA A 355 -6.00 8.61 -11.35
N ASN A 356 -6.32 8.26 -12.61
CA ASN A 356 -7.23 9.03 -13.46
C ASN A 356 -8.63 8.38 -13.60
N ARG A 357 -9.02 7.50 -12.67
CA ARG A 357 -10.31 6.78 -12.72
C ARG A 357 -11.33 7.22 -11.66
N PHE A 358 -11.06 8.28 -10.92
CA PHE A 358 -11.71 8.52 -9.64
C PHE A 358 -12.96 9.37 -9.70
N TYR A 359 -14.02 8.86 -10.31
CA TYR A 359 -15.28 9.59 -10.44
C TYR A 359 -16.47 8.62 -10.54
N GLU A 360 -16.94 8.10 -9.40
CA GLU A 360 -18.09 7.18 -9.34
C GLU A 360 -19.42 7.93 -9.25
N LEU A 361 -20.26 7.77 -10.26
CA LEU A 361 -21.64 8.26 -10.24
C LEU A 361 -22.54 7.27 -9.50
N ASP A 362 -23.46 7.82 -8.69
CA ASP A 362 -24.52 7.10 -7.97
C ASP A 362 -25.59 6.54 -8.93
N TYR A 363 -25.17 5.71 -9.88
CA TYR A 363 -25.99 5.06 -10.90
C TYR A 363 -25.52 3.61 -11.06
N PHE A 364 -26.45 2.67 -11.10
CA PHE A 364 -26.32 1.43 -11.87
C PHE A 364 -26.44 1.70 -13.36
N SER A 365 -25.74 0.90 -14.19
CA SER A 365 -25.83 1.06 -15.64
C SER A 365 -27.26 0.82 -16.15
N ASN A 366 -27.73 1.76 -16.96
CA ASN A 366 -29.00 1.77 -17.64
C ASN A 366 -28.90 2.61 -18.94
N PRO A 367 -28.87 1.96 -20.13
CA PRO A 367 -28.84 2.67 -21.42
C PRO A 367 -30.07 3.56 -21.69
N ALA A 368 -31.12 3.47 -20.86
CA ALA A 368 -32.33 4.27 -20.97
C ALA A 368 -32.35 5.48 -20.01
N VAL A 369 -31.29 5.76 -19.25
CA VAL A 369 -31.12 7.01 -18.50
C VAL A 369 -29.85 7.71 -18.96
N GLN A 370 -29.74 9.01 -18.71
CA GLN A 370 -28.50 9.74 -18.93
C GLN A 370 -27.71 9.83 -17.63
N CYS A 371 -26.40 9.62 -17.72
CA CYS A 371 -25.43 9.97 -16.71
C CYS A 371 -24.17 10.44 -17.43
N GLY A 372 -23.50 11.46 -16.94
CA GLY A 372 -22.28 11.97 -17.55
C GLY A 372 -22.44 12.40 -19.02
N GLY A 373 -23.45 13.23 -19.31
CA GLY A 373 -23.78 13.75 -20.65
C GLY A 373 -24.27 12.72 -21.69
N SER A 374 -24.16 11.43 -21.40
CA SER A 374 -24.38 10.32 -22.33
C SER A 374 -25.36 9.27 -21.79
N PRO A 375 -25.85 8.31 -22.61
CA PRO A 375 -26.58 7.17 -22.10
C PRO A 375 -25.75 6.43 -21.04
N CYS A 376 -26.34 6.15 -19.89
CA CYS A 376 -25.67 5.58 -18.73
C CYS A 376 -25.40 4.07 -18.87
N GLY A 377 -24.89 3.63 -20.01
CA GLY A 377 -24.72 2.23 -20.36
C GLY A 377 -24.93 1.98 -21.85
N VAL A 378 -24.49 0.81 -22.30
CA VAL A 378 -24.55 0.40 -23.70
C VAL A 378 -25.63 -0.66 -23.90
N THR A 379 -26.54 -0.44 -24.85
CA THR A 379 -27.65 -1.36 -25.13
C THR A 379 -27.12 -2.76 -25.49
N GLY A 380 -27.50 -3.77 -24.70
CA GLY A 380 -27.11 -5.16 -24.92
C GLY A 380 -25.70 -5.51 -24.44
N LEU A 381 -25.02 -4.59 -23.75
CA LEU A 381 -23.69 -4.79 -23.19
C LEU A 381 -23.60 -4.40 -21.71
N SER A 382 -24.04 -3.19 -21.34
CA SER A 382 -23.99 -2.67 -19.96
C SER A 382 -25.36 -2.17 -19.51
N ASN A 383 -26.08 -3.00 -18.76
CA ASN A 383 -27.42 -2.72 -18.24
C ASN A 383 -27.72 -3.54 -16.96
N ASN A 384 -27.10 -3.16 -15.84
CA ASN A 384 -27.41 -3.71 -14.51
C ASN A 384 -28.91 -3.56 -14.18
N THR A 385 -29.53 -2.45 -14.59
CA THR A 385 -30.94 -2.18 -14.31
C THR A 385 -31.87 -3.26 -14.87
N ARG A 386 -31.50 -3.91 -15.98
CA ARG A 386 -32.29 -5.01 -16.53
C ARG A 386 -32.31 -6.22 -15.60
N VAL A 387 -31.15 -6.66 -15.14
CA VAL A 387 -31.03 -7.83 -14.26
C VAL A 387 -31.64 -7.54 -12.89
N ILE A 388 -31.41 -6.34 -12.34
CA ILE A 388 -32.02 -5.91 -11.09
C ILE A 388 -33.55 -5.92 -11.19
N ASN A 389 -34.14 -5.35 -12.25
CA ASN A 389 -35.59 -5.36 -12.42
C ASN A 389 -36.17 -6.78 -12.57
N GLN A 390 -35.40 -7.73 -13.08
CA GLN A 390 -35.80 -9.13 -13.18
C GLN A 390 -35.80 -9.82 -11.81
N LEU A 391 -34.82 -9.53 -10.94
CA LEU A 391 -34.61 -10.25 -9.69
C LEU A 391 -35.11 -9.53 -8.44
N LYS A 392 -35.37 -8.21 -8.49
CA LYS A 392 -35.81 -7.44 -7.32
C LYS A 392 -37.06 -7.98 -6.63
N THR A 393 -38.03 -8.48 -7.41
CA THR A 393 -39.25 -9.06 -6.83
C THR A 393 -39.00 -10.44 -6.24
N VAL A 394 -38.03 -11.18 -6.77
CA VAL A 394 -37.62 -12.48 -6.20
C VAL A 394 -36.98 -12.25 -4.83
N VAL A 395 -35.99 -11.35 -4.77
CA VAL A 395 -35.24 -11.05 -3.55
C VAL A 395 -36.15 -10.44 -2.48
N ALA A 396 -37.04 -9.51 -2.85
CA ALA A 396 -38.05 -8.92 -1.96
C ALA A 396 -39.13 -9.90 -1.44
N ASN A 397 -39.07 -11.18 -1.85
CA ASN A 397 -39.96 -12.23 -1.37
C ASN A 397 -39.17 -13.40 -0.75
N TYR A 398 -37.90 -13.21 -0.40
CA TYR A 398 -37.13 -14.20 0.34
C TYR A 398 -37.73 -14.44 1.73
N GLN A 399 -38.30 -13.41 2.36
CA GLN A 399 -39.11 -13.56 3.55
C GLN A 399 -40.49 -12.89 3.38
N ASN A 400 -41.46 -13.31 4.18
CA ASN A 400 -42.68 -12.51 4.31
C ASN A 400 -42.35 -11.29 5.16
N SER A 401 -42.58 -10.08 4.64
CA SER A 401 -42.36 -8.87 5.44
C SER A 401 -43.23 -8.89 6.70
N LEU A 402 -42.57 -8.89 7.87
CA LEU A 402 -43.19 -8.84 9.19
C LEU A 402 -43.05 -7.46 9.85
N SER A 403 -42.28 -6.56 9.23
CA SER A 403 -41.83 -5.32 9.84
C SER A 403 -42.85 -4.18 9.74
N ASN A 404 -43.07 -3.49 10.86
CA ASN A 404 -43.80 -2.23 10.94
C ASN A 404 -42.89 -1.02 10.69
N ALA A 405 -41.65 -1.25 10.27
CA ALA A 405 -40.70 -0.22 9.89
C ALA A 405 -41.31 0.73 8.84
N PRO A 406 -41.32 2.06 9.05
CA PRO A 406 -41.63 3.05 8.01
C PRO A 406 -40.98 2.74 6.66
N LEU A 407 -41.72 2.97 5.59
CA LEU A 407 -41.13 2.92 4.24
C LEU A 407 -40.04 4.00 4.12
N PRO A 408 -39.00 3.75 3.30
CA PRO A 408 -38.06 4.79 2.89
C PRO A 408 -38.81 6.00 2.31
N ALA A 409 -38.23 7.20 2.44
CA ALA A 409 -38.80 8.41 1.85
C ALA A 409 -38.89 8.26 0.31
N ASP A 410 -39.75 9.05 -0.34
CA ASP A 410 -39.80 9.06 -1.81
C ASP A 410 -38.49 9.62 -2.36
N PHE A 411 -37.78 8.83 -3.17
CA PHE A 411 -36.57 9.25 -3.87
C PHE A 411 -36.92 9.62 -5.32
N GLY A 412 -36.49 10.80 -5.75
CA GLY A 412 -36.51 11.24 -7.15
C GLY A 412 -35.13 11.12 -7.77
N VAL A 413 -35.04 11.26 -9.10
CA VAL A 413 -33.73 11.39 -9.79
C VAL A 413 -33.04 12.64 -9.25
N ALA A 414 -31.81 12.48 -8.77
CA ALA A 414 -31.04 13.60 -8.24
C ALA A 414 -30.77 14.64 -9.33
N LEU A 415 -30.89 15.92 -8.98
CA LEU A 415 -30.46 17.06 -9.79
C LEU A 415 -29.14 17.57 -9.20
N THR A 416 -28.13 16.71 -9.25
CA THR A 416 -26.80 16.99 -8.71
C THR A 416 -25.91 17.60 -9.79
N ASP A 417 -25.01 18.46 -9.34
CA ASP A 417 -23.96 19.16 -10.07
C ASP A 417 -22.77 19.14 -9.10
N LEU A 418 -21.86 18.17 -9.31
CA LEU A 418 -20.82 17.80 -8.36
C LEU A 418 -19.65 18.78 -8.41
N ASP A 419 -19.26 19.28 -9.58
CA ASP A 419 -18.15 20.24 -9.69
C ASP A 419 -18.59 21.72 -9.66
N SER A 420 -19.90 21.97 -9.69
CA SER A 420 -20.53 23.28 -9.56
C SER A 420 -20.23 24.24 -10.72
N ASP A 421 -20.02 23.71 -11.92
CA ASP A 421 -19.85 24.53 -13.12
C ASP A 421 -21.18 25.02 -13.74
N GLY A 422 -22.30 24.50 -13.25
CA GLY A 422 -23.65 24.87 -13.67
C GLY A 422 -24.29 23.91 -14.67
N VAL A 423 -23.64 22.80 -15.03
CA VAL A 423 -24.21 21.66 -15.75
C VAL A 423 -24.51 20.54 -14.75
N LEU A 424 -25.65 19.86 -14.90
CA LEU A 424 -25.98 18.74 -14.01
C LEU A 424 -25.14 17.52 -14.39
N ASP A 425 -24.70 16.70 -13.43
CA ASP A 425 -23.86 15.51 -13.70
C ASP A 425 -24.42 14.59 -14.77
N ARG A 426 -25.75 14.51 -14.87
CA ARG A 426 -26.42 13.66 -15.86
C ARG A 426 -26.28 14.18 -17.30
N ASP A 427 -26.06 15.47 -17.43
CA ASP A 427 -26.02 16.28 -18.66
C ASP A 427 -24.58 16.77 -18.95
N ASP A 428 -23.62 16.45 -18.09
CA ASP A 428 -22.21 16.89 -18.13
C ASP A 428 -21.27 15.74 -18.50
N GLU A 429 -20.47 15.84 -19.54
CA GLU A 429 -19.53 14.76 -19.91
C GLU A 429 -18.33 14.64 -18.96
N PHE A 430 -18.05 15.69 -18.17
CA PHE A 430 -16.99 15.67 -17.16
C PHE A 430 -17.54 16.14 -15.80
N PRO A 431 -18.43 15.36 -15.15
CA PRO A 431 -19.17 15.76 -13.94
C PRO A 431 -18.33 16.16 -12.71
N PHE A 432 -17.01 16.12 -12.81
CA PHE A 432 -16.10 16.33 -11.72
C PHE A 432 -14.96 17.30 -12.07
N HIS A 433 -15.03 17.93 -13.26
CA HIS A 433 -14.07 18.89 -13.76
C HIS A 433 -14.77 20.20 -14.09
N ASN A 434 -14.80 21.13 -13.14
CA ASN A 434 -15.51 22.40 -13.30
C ASN A 434 -15.05 23.33 -14.44
N THR A 435 -14.01 22.97 -15.17
CA THR A 435 -13.53 23.67 -16.35
C THR A 435 -13.93 23.00 -17.65
N GLU A 436 -14.67 21.88 -17.60
CA GLU A 436 -14.96 21.07 -18.76
C GLU A 436 -16.36 20.46 -18.68
N THR A 437 -17.10 20.49 -19.80
CA THR A 437 -18.51 20.02 -19.81
C THR A 437 -18.85 19.14 -21.01
N THR A 438 -18.06 19.23 -22.08
CA THR A 438 -18.41 18.67 -23.39
C THR A 438 -17.19 18.03 -24.03
N ASP A 439 -17.41 16.92 -24.73
CA ASP A 439 -16.42 16.19 -25.53
C ASP A 439 -17.05 15.97 -26.90
N THR A 440 -16.90 16.97 -27.78
CA THR A 440 -17.73 17.14 -28.98
C THR A 440 -17.51 16.02 -30.00
N ASP A 441 -16.34 15.38 -30.02
CA ASP A 441 -16.03 14.30 -30.94
C ASP A 441 -15.87 12.92 -30.28
N GLY A 442 -15.80 12.87 -28.96
CA GLY A 442 -15.93 11.65 -28.16
C GLY A 442 -14.62 10.87 -28.01
N ASP A 443 -13.47 11.53 -28.11
CA ASP A 443 -12.17 10.87 -27.95
C ASP A 443 -11.67 10.78 -26.50
N GLY A 444 -12.37 11.46 -25.58
CA GLY A 444 -12.14 11.42 -24.14
C GLY A 444 -11.38 12.62 -23.58
N VAL A 445 -10.90 13.55 -24.42
CA VAL A 445 -10.38 14.86 -24.00
C VAL A 445 -11.49 15.90 -24.15
N GLY A 446 -11.63 16.79 -23.18
CA GLY A 446 -12.71 17.77 -23.22
C GLY A 446 -12.41 18.95 -24.13
N ASP A 447 -13.46 19.57 -24.68
CA ASP A 447 -13.38 20.64 -25.68
C ASP A 447 -12.47 21.82 -25.28
N ASN A 448 -12.32 22.13 -23.98
CA ASN A 448 -11.44 23.21 -23.53
C ASN A 448 -9.97 22.79 -23.39
N SER A 449 -9.71 21.49 -23.26
CA SER A 449 -8.36 20.92 -23.18
C SER A 449 -7.87 20.32 -24.49
N ASP A 450 -8.78 20.08 -25.43
CA ASP A 450 -8.51 19.52 -26.75
C ASP A 450 -8.14 20.63 -27.75
N ALA A 451 -7.00 20.47 -28.43
CA ALA A 451 -6.57 21.36 -29.50
C ALA A 451 -7.45 21.25 -30.76
N PHE A 452 -8.08 20.08 -30.98
CA PHE A 452 -8.99 19.82 -32.09
C PHE A 452 -10.35 19.25 -31.66
N PRO A 453 -11.21 20.06 -30.98
CA PRO A 453 -12.50 19.64 -30.38
C PRO A 453 -13.57 19.06 -31.31
N THR A 454 -13.27 18.80 -32.58
CA THR A 454 -14.23 18.25 -33.55
C THR A 454 -13.63 17.12 -34.39
N ASN A 455 -12.40 16.71 -34.11
CA ASN A 455 -11.70 15.65 -34.80
C ASN A 455 -11.27 14.55 -33.82
N PRO A 456 -12.00 13.43 -33.73
CA PRO A 456 -11.76 12.40 -32.71
C PRO A 456 -10.50 11.55 -32.95
N ASN A 457 -9.62 11.99 -33.85
CA ASN A 457 -8.33 11.36 -34.11
C ASN A 457 -7.18 12.34 -33.83
N GLU A 458 -7.44 13.53 -33.29
CA GLU A 458 -6.42 14.54 -32.97
C GLU A 458 -6.80 15.20 -31.66
N THR A 459 -5.90 15.18 -30.67
CA THR A 459 -6.13 15.80 -29.35
C THR A 459 -5.14 16.90 -29.01
N ALA A 460 -4.01 16.93 -29.74
CA ALA A 460 -2.84 17.72 -29.42
C ALA A 460 -2.24 18.33 -30.70
N ASP A 461 -1.61 19.48 -30.51
CA ASP A 461 -0.96 20.34 -31.51
C ASP A 461 0.37 20.80 -30.87
N PHE A 462 1.40 19.96 -30.97
CA PHE A 462 2.63 20.12 -30.20
C PHE A 462 3.37 21.42 -30.55
N ASP A 463 3.37 21.80 -31.82
CA ASP A 463 4.06 22.98 -32.34
C ASP A 463 3.14 24.21 -32.50
N GLU A 464 1.85 24.06 -32.18
CA GLU A 464 0.80 25.07 -32.27
C GLU A 464 0.60 25.64 -33.68
N ASP A 465 0.87 24.86 -34.74
CA ASP A 465 0.74 25.30 -36.12
C ASP A 465 -0.70 25.18 -36.69
N GLY A 466 -1.55 24.45 -35.97
CA GLY A 466 -2.95 24.20 -36.30
C GLY A 466 -3.20 22.91 -37.08
N LEU A 467 -2.20 22.04 -37.23
CA LEU A 467 -2.34 20.64 -37.63
C LEU A 467 -2.21 19.74 -36.40
N GLY A 468 -3.01 18.68 -36.32
CA GLY A 468 -2.94 17.77 -35.17
C GLY A 468 -1.79 16.79 -35.32
N ASP A 469 -1.15 16.46 -34.20
CA ASP A 469 0.06 15.64 -34.16
C ASP A 469 -0.04 14.31 -34.97
N ASN A 470 -1.23 13.69 -35.07
CA ASN A 470 -1.38 12.43 -35.84
C ASN A 470 -1.48 12.65 -37.36
N SER A 471 -1.74 13.88 -37.80
CA SER A 471 -1.86 14.27 -39.21
C SER A 471 -0.76 15.22 -39.66
N ASP A 472 0.01 15.78 -38.73
CA ASP A 472 1.11 16.67 -39.02
C ASP A 472 2.27 15.90 -39.66
N PRO A 473 2.74 16.28 -40.86
CA PRO A 473 3.95 15.72 -41.42
C PRO A 473 5.25 16.21 -40.76
N ASP A 474 5.27 17.25 -39.93
CA ASP A 474 6.44 17.92 -39.32
C ASP A 474 6.04 18.46 -37.92
N GLY A 475 6.00 17.56 -36.93
CA GLY A 475 5.29 17.73 -35.65
C GLY A 475 5.93 18.71 -34.66
N ASP A 476 7.13 19.20 -34.93
CA ASP A 476 7.81 20.24 -34.15
C ASP A 476 8.18 21.50 -34.95
N ASN A 477 7.84 21.52 -36.25
CA ASN A 477 8.07 22.62 -37.18
C ASN A 477 9.54 23.06 -37.35
N ASP A 478 10.48 22.16 -37.15
CA ASP A 478 11.89 22.50 -37.35
C ASP A 478 12.29 22.50 -38.84
N GLY A 479 11.39 22.02 -39.70
CA GLY A 479 11.50 22.02 -41.15
C GLY A 479 11.93 20.68 -41.74
N VAL A 480 11.93 19.60 -40.95
CA VAL A 480 12.18 18.23 -41.39
C VAL A 480 10.92 17.38 -41.16
N ASP A 481 10.39 16.78 -42.23
CA ASP A 481 9.21 15.92 -42.09
C ASP A 481 9.47 14.76 -41.11
N ASN A 482 8.53 14.44 -40.21
CA ASN A 482 8.51 13.33 -39.23
C ASN A 482 9.03 11.98 -39.77
N ILE A 483 8.80 11.69 -41.06
CA ILE A 483 9.30 10.43 -41.66
C ILE A 483 10.84 10.41 -41.86
N SER A 484 11.45 11.59 -41.86
CA SER A 484 12.86 11.85 -42.08
C SER A 484 13.54 12.42 -40.84
N ASP A 485 12.76 12.95 -39.90
CA ASP A 485 13.22 13.31 -38.57
C ASP A 485 13.39 12.05 -37.72
N VAL A 486 14.34 12.09 -36.79
CA VAL A 486 14.54 11.04 -35.78
C VAL A 486 13.89 11.44 -34.45
N PHE A 487 13.68 12.73 -34.23
CA PHE A 487 13.08 13.34 -33.06
C PHE A 487 11.93 14.26 -33.45
N ASP A 488 10.89 13.67 -34.06
CA ASP A 488 9.66 14.29 -34.59
C ASP A 488 8.84 15.20 -33.63
N PHE A 489 9.32 15.44 -32.40
CA PHE A 489 8.73 16.31 -31.37
C PHE A 489 9.82 17.10 -30.58
N ASP A 490 11.03 17.24 -31.10
CA ASP A 490 12.10 18.07 -30.54
C ASP A 490 12.67 19.00 -31.61
N PRO A 491 12.21 20.27 -31.65
CA PRO A 491 12.59 21.18 -32.72
C PRO A 491 14.06 21.62 -32.70
N SER A 492 14.84 21.10 -31.74
CA SER A 492 16.27 21.31 -31.65
C SER A 492 17.09 20.12 -32.17
N GLU A 493 16.47 19.03 -32.62
CA GLU A 493 17.15 17.81 -33.05
C GLU A 493 16.51 17.17 -34.27
N THR A 494 17.28 17.01 -35.36
CA THR A 494 16.76 16.39 -36.61
C THR A 494 17.44 15.07 -36.96
N GLU A 495 18.64 14.85 -36.43
CA GLU A 495 19.52 13.77 -36.85
C GLU A 495 20.14 13.09 -35.63
N ASP A 496 20.22 11.76 -35.68
CA ASP A 496 20.97 10.90 -34.76
C ASP A 496 21.96 10.09 -35.61
N SER A 497 23.18 10.61 -35.72
CA SER A 497 24.18 10.16 -36.70
C SER A 497 24.71 8.76 -36.39
N ASP A 498 24.78 8.40 -35.12
CA ASP A 498 25.29 7.10 -34.66
C ASP A 498 24.20 6.17 -34.09
N ARG A 499 22.99 6.71 -33.87
CA ARG A 499 21.74 6.01 -33.54
C ARG A 499 21.67 5.53 -32.10
N ASP A 500 22.22 6.30 -31.17
CA ASP A 500 22.21 5.99 -29.74
C ASP A 500 20.94 6.48 -29.00
N GLY A 501 20.14 7.32 -29.67
CA GLY A 501 18.91 7.90 -29.15
C GLY A 501 19.06 9.29 -28.55
N VAL A 502 20.22 9.94 -28.68
CA VAL A 502 20.47 11.35 -28.39
C VAL A 502 20.70 12.09 -29.71
N GLY A 503 20.06 13.25 -29.89
CA GLY A 503 20.21 14.01 -31.13
C GLY A 503 21.58 14.65 -31.25
N ASN A 504 22.08 14.81 -32.47
CA ASN A 504 23.43 15.31 -32.73
C ASN A 504 23.74 16.66 -32.07
N ASN A 505 22.76 17.52 -31.81
CA ASN A 505 23.03 18.83 -31.16
C ASN A 505 23.20 18.71 -29.63
N ALA A 506 22.68 17.65 -29.02
CA ALA A 506 22.75 17.31 -27.60
C ALA A 506 23.78 16.22 -27.29
N ASP A 507 24.24 15.51 -28.32
CA ASP A 507 25.24 14.46 -28.24
C ASP A 507 26.66 15.04 -28.33
N ASP A 508 27.41 14.93 -27.22
CA ASP A 508 28.82 15.37 -27.17
C ASP A 508 29.74 14.51 -28.07
N PHE A 509 29.27 13.34 -28.52
CA PHE A 509 29.98 12.35 -29.32
C PHE A 509 29.17 11.84 -30.52
N GLU A 510 28.65 12.77 -31.35
CA GLU A 510 27.81 12.59 -32.56
C GLU A 510 28.04 11.34 -33.49
N PHE A 511 29.18 10.65 -33.40
CA PHE A 511 29.52 9.52 -34.28
C PHE A 511 29.92 8.24 -33.51
N GLU A 512 29.80 8.23 -32.20
CA GLU A 512 30.18 7.12 -31.32
C GLU A 512 29.01 6.67 -30.44
N ALA A 513 28.13 5.83 -30.98
CA ALA A 513 26.87 5.42 -30.33
C ALA A 513 26.96 4.75 -28.95
N ALA A 514 28.17 4.52 -28.47
CA ALA A 514 28.41 4.05 -27.12
C ALA A 514 28.55 5.20 -26.12
N GLU A 515 28.61 6.45 -26.56
CA GLU A 515 28.89 7.64 -25.75
C GLU A 515 27.97 8.78 -26.19
N SER A 516 27.32 9.46 -25.25
CA SER A 516 26.50 10.65 -25.59
C SER A 516 26.77 11.88 -24.74
N LYS A 517 27.63 11.74 -23.72
CA LYS A 517 27.85 12.77 -22.72
C LYS A 517 29.29 12.76 -22.23
N ASP A 518 29.83 13.96 -22.02
CA ASP A 518 31.14 14.20 -21.39
C ASP A 518 30.95 15.03 -20.12
N SER A 519 30.61 14.36 -19.01
CA SER A 519 30.21 15.01 -17.75
C SER A 519 31.32 15.85 -17.12
N ASP A 520 32.58 15.43 -17.23
CA ASP A 520 33.72 16.14 -16.65
C ASP A 520 34.54 16.94 -17.68
N GLY A 521 34.25 16.78 -18.97
CA GLY A 521 34.81 17.54 -20.08
C GLY A 521 36.23 17.10 -20.46
N ASP A 522 36.62 15.87 -20.15
CA ASP A 522 37.96 15.35 -20.42
C ASP A 522 38.15 14.79 -21.84
N GLY A 523 37.04 14.64 -22.58
CA GLY A 523 36.98 14.12 -23.94
C GLY A 523 36.83 12.60 -24.02
N THR A 524 36.56 11.93 -22.90
CA THR A 524 36.13 10.53 -22.79
C THR A 524 34.65 10.53 -22.45
N GLY A 525 33.83 9.84 -23.23
CA GLY A 525 32.40 9.77 -22.91
C GLY A 525 32.16 8.97 -21.63
N ASN A 526 31.09 9.31 -20.92
CA ASN A 526 30.77 8.75 -19.60
C ASN A 526 30.70 7.21 -19.57
N ASN A 527 30.36 6.53 -20.66
CA ASN A 527 30.26 5.06 -20.66
C ASN A 527 31.65 4.39 -20.78
N ALA A 528 32.62 5.09 -21.38
CA ALA A 528 34.02 4.68 -21.45
C ALA A 528 34.85 5.25 -20.30
N ASP A 529 34.41 6.36 -19.72
CA ASP A 529 34.98 6.92 -18.51
C ASP A 529 34.69 6.01 -17.33
N LEU A 530 35.69 5.86 -16.47
CA LEU A 530 35.58 5.06 -15.27
C LEU A 530 35.27 5.92 -14.05
N ASP A 531 35.26 7.25 -14.15
CA ASP A 531 34.98 8.24 -13.08
C ASP A 531 34.36 9.48 -13.75
N ASP A 532 33.15 9.33 -14.30
CA ASP A 532 32.53 10.26 -15.27
C ASP A 532 32.23 11.67 -14.73
N ASP A 533 32.20 11.85 -13.41
CA ASP A 533 32.07 13.15 -12.74
C ASP A 533 33.36 13.62 -12.05
N ASN A 534 34.43 12.84 -12.16
CA ASN A 534 35.77 13.08 -11.63
C ASN A 534 35.75 13.38 -10.11
N ASP A 535 34.81 12.77 -9.38
CA ASP A 535 34.72 12.88 -7.94
C ASP A 535 35.76 12.01 -7.21
N GLY A 536 36.43 11.11 -7.96
CA GLY A 536 37.46 10.21 -7.48
C GLY A 536 36.97 8.81 -7.14
N VAL A 537 35.72 8.47 -7.46
CA VAL A 537 35.10 7.15 -7.29
C VAL A 537 34.78 6.56 -8.66
N ILE A 538 35.14 5.29 -8.87
CA ILE A 538 34.90 4.66 -10.18
C ILE A 538 33.46 4.17 -10.37
N ASP A 539 32.90 4.36 -11.57
CA ASP A 539 31.47 4.13 -11.86
C ASP A 539 31.04 2.66 -11.86
N ILE A 540 31.91 1.76 -12.35
CA ILE A 540 31.71 0.31 -12.26
C ILE A 540 33.01 -0.40 -11.89
N ASP A 541 32.99 -1.11 -10.76
CA ASP A 541 34.04 -2.06 -10.41
C ASP A 541 33.66 -3.48 -10.88
N THR A 542 34.06 -3.84 -12.09
CA THR A 542 33.80 -5.18 -12.68
C THR A 542 34.47 -6.33 -11.93
N THR A 543 35.38 -6.03 -10.99
CA THR A 543 36.02 -7.03 -10.12
C THR A 543 35.19 -7.37 -8.89
N LYS A 544 34.13 -6.60 -8.60
CA LYS A 544 33.17 -6.81 -7.52
C LYS A 544 31.75 -7.00 -8.07
N GLN A 545 30.82 -7.41 -7.20
CA GLN A 545 29.43 -7.62 -7.55
C GLN A 545 28.51 -7.00 -6.50
N ASP A 546 27.39 -6.47 -6.96
CA ASP A 546 26.25 -6.12 -6.13
C ASP A 546 25.12 -7.12 -6.39
N LEU A 547 24.29 -7.33 -5.37
CA LEU A 547 23.12 -8.18 -5.41
C LEU A 547 21.87 -7.31 -5.43
N LEU A 548 21.09 -7.41 -6.51
CA LEU A 548 19.76 -6.82 -6.63
C LEU A 548 18.73 -7.85 -6.20
N VAL A 549 17.79 -7.45 -5.34
CA VAL A 549 16.75 -8.33 -4.80
C VAL A 549 15.38 -7.67 -4.96
N ILE A 550 14.46 -8.36 -5.62
CA ILE A 550 13.04 -7.96 -5.65
C ILE A 550 12.41 -8.28 -4.30
N SER A 551 12.07 -7.24 -3.55
CA SER A 551 11.33 -7.32 -2.29
C SER A 551 9.85 -7.01 -2.56
N VAL A 552 9.09 -8.07 -2.84
CA VAL A 552 7.67 -7.96 -3.23
C VAL A 552 6.83 -7.35 -2.12
N GLY A 553 7.03 -7.78 -0.87
CA GLY A 553 6.24 -7.29 0.27
C GLY A 553 6.40 -5.80 0.57
N ASN A 554 7.46 -5.16 0.05
CA ASN A 554 7.71 -3.73 0.20
C ASN A 554 7.66 -2.97 -1.14
N ASN A 555 7.22 -3.63 -2.23
CA ASN A 555 7.16 -3.10 -3.57
C ASN A 555 8.44 -2.34 -4.02
N ARG A 556 9.61 -2.94 -3.82
CA ARG A 556 10.89 -2.30 -4.15
C ARG A 556 11.96 -3.29 -4.57
N MET A 557 12.94 -2.80 -5.32
CA MET A 557 14.18 -3.52 -5.56
C MET A 557 15.27 -2.99 -4.62
N LEU A 558 15.84 -3.88 -3.83
CA LEU A 558 16.89 -3.56 -2.86
C LEU A 558 18.24 -3.96 -3.41
N ARG A 559 19.27 -3.19 -3.10
CA ARG A 559 20.64 -3.41 -3.52
C ARG A 559 21.52 -3.69 -2.33
N PHE A 560 22.38 -4.70 -2.46
CA PHE A 560 23.33 -5.12 -1.44
C PHE A 560 24.71 -5.33 -2.06
N ASP A 561 25.77 -5.17 -1.25
CA ASP A 561 27.09 -5.66 -1.61
C ASP A 561 27.09 -7.20 -1.58
N ALA A 562 27.40 -7.87 -2.69
CA ALA A 562 27.29 -9.33 -2.79
C ALA A 562 28.36 -10.09 -1.98
N GLN A 563 29.42 -9.41 -1.53
CA GLN A 563 30.49 -10.01 -0.74
C GLN A 563 30.17 -9.99 0.74
N THR A 564 29.67 -8.85 1.22
CA THR A 564 29.47 -8.56 2.65
C THR A 564 28.01 -8.65 3.08
N GLY A 565 27.06 -8.56 2.15
CA GLY A 565 25.63 -8.50 2.43
C GLY A 565 25.13 -7.14 2.92
N LEU A 566 26.00 -6.12 2.93
CA LEU A 566 25.65 -4.77 3.39
C LEU A 566 24.65 -4.13 2.44
N ALA A 567 23.60 -3.53 2.99
CA ALA A 567 22.61 -2.79 2.20
C ALA A 567 23.23 -1.52 1.61
N LYS A 568 23.02 -1.31 0.31
CA LYS A 568 23.46 -0.12 -0.42
C LYS A 568 22.32 0.84 -0.76
N GLY A 569 21.07 0.39 -0.67
CA GLY A 569 19.90 1.24 -0.83
C GLY A 569 18.77 0.63 -1.64
N ILE A 570 17.83 1.49 -2.05
CA ILE A 570 16.76 1.14 -2.99
C ILE A 570 17.25 1.45 -4.40
N GLU A 571 17.23 0.47 -5.30
CA GLU A 571 17.62 0.70 -6.70
C GLU A 571 16.42 1.12 -7.56
N VAL A 572 15.23 0.56 -7.29
CA VAL A 572 14.02 0.83 -8.07
C VAL A 572 12.77 0.88 -7.19
N LEU A 573 11.98 1.94 -7.42
CA LEU A 573 10.57 2.03 -7.03
C LEU A 573 9.72 2.08 -8.31
N PRO A 574 8.84 1.09 -8.56
CA PRO A 574 7.96 1.12 -9.71
C PRO A 574 6.86 2.15 -9.48
N ASN A 575 6.95 3.28 -10.17
CA ASN A 575 6.00 4.40 -10.05
C ASN A 575 4.59 4.10 -10.60
N ASP A 576 4.40 2.97 -11.28
CA ASP A 576 3.21 2.63 -12.07
C ASP A 576 2.61 1.26 -11.74
N GLY A 577 3.04 0.58 -10.68
CA GLY A 577 2.48 -0.72 -10.31
C GLY A 577 3.20 -1.44 -9.17
N LEU A 578 2.65 -2.59 -8.76
CA LEU A 578 3.25 -3.47 -7.76
C LEU A 578 4.18 -4.49 -8.46
N PHE A 579 5.38 -4.68 -7.90
CA PHE A 579 6.10 -5.93 -8.06
C PHE A 579 5.23 -7.04 -7.49
N THR A 580 5.00 -8.07 -8.29
CA THR A 580 4.23 -9.23 -7.89
C THR A 580 5.18 -10.38 -7.58
N PHE A 581 4.69 -11.48 -7.03
CA PHE A 581 5.48 -12.70 -6.94
C PHE A 581 5.99 -13.17 -8.31
N GLN A 582 5.28 -12.83 -9.40
CA GLN A 582 5.64 -13.18 -10.79
C GLN A 582 6.60 -12.18 -11.44
N SER A 583 7.08 -11.18 -10.70
CA SER A 583 8.05 -10.22 -11.22
C SER A 583 9.42 -10.86 -11.42
N ASP A 584 10.10 -10.46 -12.49
CA ASP A 584 11.39 -11.01 -12.89
C ASP A 584 12.41 -9.89 -13.19
N LEU A 585 13.69 -10.26 -13.20
CA LEU A 585 14.84 -9.36 -13.30
C LEU A 585 15.89 -9.94 -14.26
N THR A 586 16.38 -9.14 -15.20
CA THR A 586 17.53 -9.49 -16.03
C THR A 586 18.38 -8.27 -16.31
N TYR A 587 19.67 -8.46 -16.53
CA TYR A 587 20.62 -7.39 -16.77
C TYR A 587 21.39 -7.68 -18.06
N ASP A 588 21.51 -6.65 -18.90
CA ASP A 588 22.32 -6.71 -20.11
C ASP A 588 23.67 -6.05 -19.86
N GLU A 589 24.73 -6.85 -19.88
CA GLU A 589 26.10 -6.38 -19.68
C GLU A 589 26.63 -5.50 -20.83
N ASN A 590 26.13 -5.65 -22.06
CA ASN A 590 26.62 -4.83 -23.18
C ASN A 590 26.03 -3.42 -23.12
N PHE A 591 24.74 -3.32 -22.79
CA PHE A 591 24.03 -2.03 -22.72
C PHE A 591 24.03 -1.44 -21.31
N LYS A 592 24.58 -2.15 -20.32
CA LYS A 592 24.57 -1.75 -18.90
C LYS A 592 23.15 -1.40 -18.40
N ARG A 593 22.16 -2.12 -18.92
CA ARG A 593 20.73 -1.87 -18.68
C ARG A 593 20.10 -2.99 -17.90
N LEU A 594 19.41 -2.61 -16.83
CA LEU A 594 18.55 -3.48 -16.07
C LEU A 594 17.17 -3.55 -16.71
N PHE A 595 16.60 -4.74 -16.81
CA PHE A 595 15.24 -4.97 -17.23
C PHE A 595 14.47 -5.65 -16.13
N PHE A 596 13.24 -5.20 -15.90
CA PHE A 596 12.40 -5.75 -14.85
C PHE A 596 10.92 -5.65 -15.21
N THR A 597 10.10 -6.44 -14.52
CA THR A 597 8.65 -6.46 -14.71
C THR A 597 7.91 -5.95 -13.48
N SER A 598 6.98 -5.02 -13.67
CA SER A 598 6.09 -4.46 -12.64
C SER A 598 4.66 -4.39 -13.15
N ALA A 599 3.70 -4.89 -12.38
CA ALA A 599 2.37 -5.23 -12.89
C ALA A 599 2.51 -5.86 -14.29
N SER A 600 1.87 -5.31 -15.33
CA SER A 600 1.90 -5.82 -16.72
C SER A 600 2.85 -5.07 -17.67
N SER A 601 3.84 -4.37 -17.11
CA SER A 601 4.82 -3.62 -17.88
C SER A 601 6.19 -4.30 -17.86
N VAL A 602 6.96 -4.08 -18.92
CA VAL A 602 8.40 -4.32 -18.90
C VAL A 602 9.06 -2.96 -18.93
N LYS A 603 10.07 -2.79 -18.09
CA LYS A 603 10.82 -1.54 -17.96
C LYS A 603 12.29 -1.78 -18.16
N THR A 604 12.97 -0.70 -18.51
CA THR A 604 14.42 -0.66 -18.57
C THR A 604 14.94 0.48 -17.71
N LEU A 605 16.10 0.28 -17.11
CA LEU A 605 16.80 1.26 -16.31
C LEU A 605 18.27 1.21 -16.70
N ASP A 606 18.80 2.35 -17.12
CA ASP A 606 20.22 2.50 -17.37
C ASP A 606 20.96 2.57 -16.05
N LEU A 607 21.88 1.62 -15.82
CA LEU A 607 22.66 1.56 -14.59
C LEU A 607 23.95 2.39 -14.65
N MET A 608 24.35 2.89 -15.83
CA MET A 608 25.48 3.82 -15.95
C MET A 608 25.08 5.23 -15.57
N ASN A 609 23.82 5.62 -15.81
CA ASN A 609 23.36 6.97 -15.52
C ASN A 609 22.74 7.04 -14.11
N PRO A 610 23.40 7.69 -13.13
CA PRO A 610 22.89 7.77 -11.76
C PRO A 610 21.53 8.51 -11.65
N TYR A 611 21.18 9.33 -12.64
CA TYR A 611 19.94 10.09 -12.69
C TYR A 611 18.84 9.45 -13.55
N ALA A 612 19.13 8.33 -14.23
CA ALA A 612 18.15 7.68 -15.09
C ALA A 612 16.95 7.17 -14.29
N THR A 613 15.75 7.50 -14.72
CA THR A 613 14.53 6.92 -14.17
C THR A 613 14.11 5.69 -14.97
N PRO A 614 13.39 4.72 -14.38
CA PRO A 614 12.91 3.57 -15.12
C PRO A 614 12.03 3.99 -16.30
N LYS A 615 12.47 3.66 -17.52
CA LYS A 615 11.72 3.93 -18.74
C LYS A 615 10.77 2.77 -19.03
N LEU A 616 9.52 3.11 -19.37
CA LEU A 616 8.54 2.14 -19.82
C LEU A 616 8.95 1.61 -21.20
N LEU A 617 9.19 0.30 -21.28
CA LEU A 617 9.60 -0.34 -22.53
C LEU A 617 8.41 -1.01 -23.22
N ILE A 618 7.56 -1.69 -22.45
CA ILE A 618 6.26 -2.16 -22.91
C ILE A 618 5.19 -1.67 -21.95
N SER A 619 4.29 -0.85 -22.50
CA SER A 619 3.08 -0.39 -21.83
C SER A 619 2.09 -1.54 -21.66
N PRO A 620 1.34 -1.56 -20.54
CA PRO A 620 0.27 -2.53 -20.34
C PRO A 620 -0.85 -2.45 -21.40
N TYR A 621 -1.00 -1.32 -22.12
CA TYR A 621 -2.13 -1.07 -23.03
C TYR A 621 -1.85 -0.12 -24.23
N TYR A 622 -0.90 -0.44 -25.14
CA TYR A 622 -0.71 0.38 -26.37
C TYR A 622 -1.07 -0.31 -27.70
N ASN A 623 -1.87 0.43 -28.48
CA ASN A 623 -2.30 0.35 -29.90
C ASN A 623 -2.86 -0.98 -30.49
N PRO A 624 -4.16 -1.01 -30.89
CA PRO A 624 -4.82 -2.18 -31.49
C PRO A 624 -4.35 -2.57 -32.90
N ALA A 625 -3.62 -1.71 -33.62
CA ALA A 625 -3.20 -1.98 -35.00
C ALA A 625 -1.88 -2.77 -35.12
N ALA A 626 -0.97 -2.65 -34.15
CA ALA A 626 0.35 -3.28 -34.20
C ALA A 626 0.43 -4.65 -33.49
N LEU A 627 -0.55 -4.97 -32.62
CA LEU A 627 -0.43 -6.10 -31.69
C LEU A 627 -1.71 -6.90 -31.54
N THR A 628 -2.17 -7.54 -32.62
CA THR A 628 -3.17 -8.64 -32.58
C THR A 628 -2.70 -9.87 -31.77
N ASN A 629 -1.66 -9.73 -30.93
CA ASN A 629 -0.74 -10.77 -30.53
C ASN A 629 -0.33 -10.73 -29.04
N LEU A 630 -0.57 -9.66 -28.26
CA LEU A 630 -0.24 -9.61 -26.81
C LEU A 630 -1.44 -9.83 -25.86
N ASN A 631 -2.59 -10.16 -26.43
CA ASN A 631 -3.96 -10.09 -25.91
C ASN A 631 -4.38 -10.66 -24.52
N THR A 632 -3.54 -11.08 -23.57
CA THR A 632 -4.00 -11.82 -22.34
C THR A 632 -2.99 -11.97 -21.15
N GLY A 633 -2.11 -11.01 -20.78
CA GLY A 633 -1.47 -11.04 -19.43
C GLY A 633 0.06 -10.95 -19.30
N PHE A 634 0.52 -11.04 -18.04
CA PHE A 634 1.86 -10.74 -17.50
C PHE A 634 3.02 -11.59 -18.07
N PRO A 635 4.23 -11.01 -18.29
CA PRO A 635 5.45 -11.79 -18.53
C PRO A 635 5.86 -12.54 -17.25
N LEU A 636 6.07 -13.85 -17.36
CA LEU A 636 6.39 -14.69 -16.19
C LEU A 636 7.89 -14.89 -15.97
N ALA A 637 8.69 -14.69 -17.03
CA ALA A 637 10.15 -14.71 -16.96
C ALA A 637 10.75 -13.87 -18.09
N ILE A 638 11.92 -13.27 -17.86
CA ILE A 638 12.67 -12.42 -18.80
C ILE A 638 14.16 -12.80 -18.88
N GLU A 639 14.74 -12.71 -20.07
CA GLU A 639 16.17 -12.96 -20.27
C GLU A 639 16.73 -12.12 -21.43
N ALA A 640 17.95 -11.58 -21.27
CA ALA A 640 18.66 -10.81 -22.28
C ALA A 640 19.62 -11.67 -23.12
N ASN A 641 19.75 -11.38 -24.43
CA ASN A 641 20.64 -12.08 -25.34
C ASN A 641 21.95 -11.33 -25.61
N GLU A 642 23.09 -11.88 -25.18
CA GLU A 642 24.40 -11.29 -25.48
C GLU A 642 24.98 -11.59 -26.87
N GLN A 643 24.44 -12.53 -27.67
CA GLN A 643 25.04 -12.90 -28.96
C GLN A 643 24.03 -13.39 -30.02
N ALA A 644 23.69 -12.50 -30.94
CA ALA A 644 23.77 -12.80 -32.37
C ALA A 644 23.99 -11.48 -33.11
N LEU A 645 25.16 -11.36 -33.74
CA LEU A 645 25.56 -10.27 -34.63
C LEU A 645 24.49 -10.01 -35.70
N ASP A 646 23.55 -9.10 -35.44
CA ASP A 646 23.18 -8.11 -36.45
C ASP A 646 24.32 -7.07 -36.46
N PRO A 647 24.87 -6.67 -37.62
CA PRO A 647 25.70 -5.45 -37.72
C PRO A 647 25.09 -4.18 -37.10
N ASN A 648 23.85 -4.19 -36.62
CA ASN A 648 23.12 -3.05 -36.03
C ASN A 648 23.04 -3.02 -34.48
N GLY A 649 23.70 -3.92 -33.73
CA GLY A 649 23.81 -3.78 -32.26
C GLY A 649 22.50 -3.90 -31.47
N THR A 650 21.71 -4.95 -31.71
CA THR A 650 20.37 -5.12 -31.12
C THR A 650 20.36 -6.17 -30.00
N THR A 651 19.80 -5.88 -28.83
CA THR A 651 19.55 -6.88 -27.77
C THR A 651 18.24 -7.59 -28.00
N ASP A 652 18.27 -8.92 -28.20
CA ASP A 652 17.05 -9.72 -28.13
C ASP A 652 16.68 -9.94 -26.65
N LEU A 653 15.46 -9.54 -26.26
CA LEU A 653 14.88 -9.91 -24.98
C LEU A 653 13.82 -10.98 -25.20
N PHE A 654 13.92 -12.04 -24.40
CA PHE A 654 12.96 -13.13 -24.42
C PHE A 654 12.00 -12.97 -23.26
N TRP A 655 10.69 -13.14 -23.50
CA TRP A 655 9.73 -13.38 -22.45
C TRP A 655 8.81 -14.53 -22.79
N THR A 656 8.16 -15.07 -21.78
CA THR A 656 7.16 -16.14 -21.98
C THR A 656 5.81 -15.73 -21.41
N LYS A 657 4.76 -16.19 -22.10
CA LYS A 657 3.37 -16.16 -21.65
C LYS A 657 2.71 -17.45 -22.08
N ILE A 658 2.04 -18.15 -21.15
CA ILE A 658 1.21 -19.31 -21.50
C ILE A 658 -0.17 -19.19 -20.83
N GLY A 659 -1.11 -18.52 -21.51
CA GLY A 659 -2.51 -18.54 -21.10
C GLY A 659 -3.23 -19.80 -21.61
N ARG A 660 -4.17 -20.36 -20.82
CA ARG A 660 -5.10 -21.43 -21.25
C ARG A 660 -5.96 -20.96 -22.42
N SER A 661 -5.53 -21.21 -23.65
CA SER A 661 -6.40 -21.18 -24.82
C SER A 661 -6.24 -22.50 -25.59
N ASN A 662 -7.35 -23.02 -26.13
CA ASN A 662 -7.38 -24.29 -26.88
C ASN A 662 -6.68 -24.20 -28.26
N ALA A 663 -5.92 -23.15 -28.53
CA ALA A 663 -5.24 -22.91 -29.80
C ALA A 663 -3.84 -22.30 -29.56
N ALA A 664 -2.80 -23.07 -29.86
CA ALA A 664 -1.37 -22.71 -29.95
C ALA A 664 -0.72 -21.96 -28.76
N SER A 665 0.31 -22.56 -28.18
CA SER A 665 1.11 -22.03 -27.06
C SER A 665 2.37 -21.34 -27.60
N ASP A 666 2.54 -20.02 -27.50
CA ASP A 666 3.71 -19.31 -28.05
C ASP A 666 4.58 -18.60 -26.97
N VAL A 667 5.86 -18.93 -26.89
CA VAL A 667 6.91 -18.04 -26.34
C VAL A 667 7.16 -16.92 -27.34
N ARG A 668 7.23 -15.69 -26.86
CA ARG A 668 7.36 -14.49 -27.70
C ARG A 668 8.63 -13.76 -27.31
N GLY A 669 9.60 -13.71 -28.20
CA GLY A 669 10.74 -12.80 -28.06
C GLY A 669 10.47 -11.47 -28.73
N PHE A 670 11.11 -10.41 -28.25
CA PHE A 670 11.23 -9.14 -28.94
C PHE A 670 12.71 -8.79 -29.09
N SER A 671 13.05 -8.16 -30.22
CA SER A 671 14.39 -7.59 -30.40
C SER A 671 14.31 -6.10 -30.09
N ILE A 672 15.16 -5.62 -29.19
CA ILE A 672 15.44 -4.19 -29.04
C ILE A 672 16.51 -3.85 -30.07
N GLY A 673 16.03 -3.37 -31.20
CA GLY A 673 16.81 -2.76 -32.26
C GLY A 673 15.91 -1.81 -33.04
N GLN A 674 16.36 -0.56 -33.23
CA GLN A 674 15.68 0.49 -34.01
C GLN A 674 14.14 0.36 -34.03
N ASN A 675 13.49 0.62 -32.90
CA ASN A 675 12.03 0.80 -32.78
C ASN A 675 11.13 -0.27 -33.45
N THR A 676 11.62 -1.49 -33.69
CA THR A 676 10.85 -2.54 -34.37
C THR A 676 10.52 -3.70 -33.44
N LEU A 677 9.30 -3.68 -32.91
CA LEU A 677 8.64 -4.84 -32.28
C LEU A 677 8.42 -5.95 -33.33
N SER A 678 9.45 -6.76 -33.57
CA SER A 678 9.33 -8.00 -34.32
C SER A 678 9.01 -9.14 -33.36
N THR A 679 7.76 -9.62 -33.38
CA THR A 679 7.40 -10.81 -32.61
C THR A 679 8.04 -12.03 -33.25
N TYR A 680 9.05 -12.60 -32.60
CA TYR A 680 9.52 -13.95 -32.92
C TYR A 680 8.63 -14.94 -32.19
N ALA A 681 7.68 -15.52 -32.91
CA ALA A 681 7.00 -16.73 -32.44
C ALA A 681 7.91 -17.91 -32.74
N PHE A 682 8.41 -18.59 -31.71
CA PHE A 682 9.02 -19.89 -31.97
C PHE A 682 7.88 -20.86 -32.37
N PRO A 683 8.06 -21.73 -33.35
CA PRO A 683 7.01 -22.64 -33.77
C PRO A 683 6.78 -23.74 -32.73
N PHE A 684 5.85 -23.51 -31.80
CA PHE A 684 5.46 -24.47 -30.77
C PHE A 684 4.26 -25.28 -31.20
N PHE A 685 4.49 -26.50 -31.66
CA PHE A 685 3.41 -27.40 -32.00
C PHE A 685 3.66 -28.79 -31.42
N SER A 686 3.74 -28.92 -30.07
CA SER A 686 3.26 -30.11 -29.31
C SER A 686 3.90 -30.39 -27.93
N ALA A 687 4.92 -29.64 -27.47
CA ALA A 687 5.78 -30.13 -26.38
C ALA A 687 5.37 -29.71 -24.95
N PHE A 688 4.71 -28.56 -24.76
CA PHE A 688 4.24 -28.17 -23.43
C PHE A 688 2.95 -28.90 -23.06
N ALA A 689 2.82 -29.33 -21.81
CA ALA A 689 1.54 -29.78 -21.30
C ALA A 689 0.51 -28.63 -21.43
N GLN A 690 -0.69 -28.92 -21.94
CA GLN A 690 -1.74 -27.90 -22.07
C GLN A 690 -1.99 -27.23 -20.71
N GLY A 691 -1.71 -25.91 -20.63
CA GLY A 691 -1.98 -25.10 -19.45
C GLY A 691 -0.86 -25.03 -18.40
N GLU A 692 0.39 -25.36 -18.74
CA GLU A 692 1.57 -25.15 -17.89
C GLU A 692 2.20 -23.77 -18.14
N ASN A 693 2.55 -23.05 -17.07
CA ASN A 693 3.25 -21.78 -17.09
C ASN A 693 4.76 -21.98 -16.98
N ILE A 694 5.56 -21.12 -17.63
CA ILE A 694 7.00 -21.02 -17.37
C ILE A 694 7.19 -20.01 -16.25
N ILE A 695 8.02 -20.33 -15.26
CA ILE A 695 8.29 -19.50 -14.09
C ILE A 695 9.74 -19.02 -14.02
N ASP A 696 10.64 -19.64 -14.78
CA ASP A 696 12.03 -19.23 -14.88
C ASP A 696 12.67 -19.65 -16.22
N ILE A 697 13.68 -18.92 -16.66
CA ILE A 697 14.44 -19.17 -17.88
C ILE A 697 15.92 -19.00 -17.57
N GLU A 698 16.73 -19.95 -18.02
CA GLU A 698 18.18 -19.92 -17.83
C GLU A 698 18.87 -20.27 -19.15
N ARG A 699 19.81 -19.45 -19.59
CA ARG A 699 20.63 -19.72 -20.77
C ARG A 699 22.01 -20.25 -20.43
N VAL A 700 22.39 -21.30 -21.14
CA VAL A 700 23.77 -21.79 -21.17
C VAL A 700 24.26 -21.87 -22.61
N GLY A 701 25.12 -20.92 -22.99
CA GLY A 701 25.64 -20.81 -24.34
C GLY A 701 24.54 -20.51 -25.38
N GLN A 702 24.22 -21.48 -26.24
CA GLN A 702 23.13 -21.37 -27.23
C GLN A 702 21.86 -22.12 -26.81
N GLN A 703 21.85 -22.71 -25.63
CA GLN A 703 20.73 -23.48 -25.10
C GLN A 703 19.96 -22.64 -24.08
N PHE A 704 18.63 -22.73 -24.18
CA PHE A 704 17.69 -22.15 -23.25
C PHE A 704 17.03 -23.27 -22.46
N TYR A 705 16.99 -23.10 -21.15
CA TYR A 705 16.31 -23.96 -20.21
C TYR A 705 15.08 -23.22 -19.69
N PHE A 706 13.95 -23.90 -19.65
CA PHE A 706 12.71 -23.33 -19.14
C PHE A 706 12.20 -24.16 -17.99
N LEU A 707 11.92 -23.51 -16.86
CA LEU A 707 11.32 -24.13 -15.69
C LEU A 707 9.81 -23.96 -15.74
N GLY A 708 9.09 -25.07 -15.71
CA GLY A 708 7.63 -25.11 -15.72
C GLY A 708 7.03 -25.22 -14.32
N GLN A 709 5.85 -24.62 -14.13
CA GLN A 709 5.13 -24.61 -12.85
C GLN A 709 4.71 -26.01 -12.36
N VAL A 710 4.63 -27.03 -13.24
CA VAL A 710 4.29 -28.41 -12.83
C VAL A 710 5.50 -29.35 -12.78
N ASN A 711 6.68 -28.83 -12.41
CA ASN A 711 7.93 -29.58 -12.24
C ASN A 711 8.61 -30.04 -13.55
N SER A 712 8.25 -29.44 -14.67
CA SER A 712 8.84 -29.78 -15.97
C SER A 712 10.06 -28.89 -16.24
N VAL A 713 11.07 -29.44 -16.90
CA VAL A 713 12.22 -28.67 -17.39
C VAL A 713 12.38 -28.95 -18.87
N TYR A 714 12.30 -27.88 -19.64
CA TYR A 714 12.39 -27.91 -21.09
C TYR A 714 13.73 -27.36 -21.54
N ARG A 715 14.24 -27.88 -22.65
CA ARG A 715 15.46 -27.36 -23.30
C ARG A 715 15.16 -27.02 -24.75
N SER A 716 15.73 -25.92 -25.22
CA SER A 716 15.65 -25.53 -26.63
C SER A 716 16.94 -24.87 -27.10
N THR A 717 17.13 -24.84 -28.41
CA THR A 717 17.99 -23.83 -29.07
C THR A 717 17.10 -22.81 -29.78
N ARG A 718 17.69 -21.74 -30.33
CA ARG A 718 16.96 -20.74 -31.15
C ARG A 718 16.35 -21.34 -32.42
N GLU A 719 16.99 -22.37 -33.00
CA GLU A 719 16.63 -22.92 -34.32
C GLU A 719 15.86 -24.25 -34.26
N VAL A 720 16.07 -25.03 -33.21
CA VAL A 720 15.51 -26.38 -33.03
C VAL A 720 15.08 -26.58 -31.59
N PHE A 721 13.81 -26.93 -31.37
CA PHE A 721 13.37 -27.48 -30.09
C PHE A 721 13.70 -28.97 -30.06
N ASP A 722 14.52 -29.38 -29.09
CA ASP A 722 15.02 -30.76 -28.96
C ASP A 722 14.50 -31.34 -27.64
N SER A 723 13.50 -32.22 -27.75
CA SER A 723 12.90 -33.11 -26.72
C SER A 723 12.69 -32.56 -25.29
N GLU A 724 11.45 -32.70 -24.80
CA GLU A 724 11.14 -32.77 -23.36
C GLU A 724 12.20 -33.59 -22.61
N ILE A 725 13.05 -32.95 -21.79
CA ILE A 725 14.14 -33.65 -21.07
C ILE A 725 13.64 -34.11 -19.70
N LEU A 726 12.90 -33.25 -19.00
CA LEU A 726 12.00 -33.63 -17.91
C LEU A 726 10.59 -33.28 -18.33
N GLY A 727 9.79 -34.31 -18.57
CA GLY A 727 8.41 -34.16 -18.97
C GLY A 727 7.40 -34.11 -17.86
N ASN A 728 6.11 -34.23 -18.19
CA ASN A 728 5.01 -34.28 -17.22
C ASN A 728 4.97 -35.61 -16.42
N GLY A 729 6.14 -36.12 -16.02
CA GLY A 729 6.29 -37.24 -15.11
C GLY A 729 6.14 -36.76 -13.68
N ASN A 730 5.44 -37.52 -12.84
CA ASN A 730 5.44 -37.32 -11.39
C ASN A 730 6.87 -37.53 -10.85
N TYR A 731 7.69 -36.48 -10.85
CA TYR A 731 9.01 -36.49 -10.25
C TYR A 731 8.85 -36.33 -8.75
N SER A 732 8.93 -37.44 -8.02
CA SER A 732 8.78 -37.44 -6.56
C SER A 732 9.86 -36.63 -5.82
N TRP A 733 10.82 -36.05 -6.52
CA TRP A 733 12.00 -35.36 -6.00
C TRP A 733 12.02 -33.85 -6.28
N LEU A 734 11.13 -33.32 -7.13
CA LEU A 734 10.90 -31.89 -7.38
C LEU A 734 9.38 -31.67 -7.42
N VAL A 735 8.80 -30.86 -6.51
CA VAL A 735 7.33 -30.70 -6.40
C VAL A 735 6.81 -29.30 -6.60
N ASP A 736 7.56 -28.30 -6.13
CA ASP A 736 7.14 -26.91 -6.27
C ASP A 736 8.38 -26.05 -6.53
N PRO A 737 8.95 -26.13 -7.75
CA PRO A 737 10.12 -25.38 -8.08
C PRO A 737 9.78 -23.92 -8.31
N TYR A 738 10.72 -23.04 -7.99
CA TYR A 738 10.50 -21.59 -8.10
C TYR A 738 11.52 -20.90 -9.01
N ALA A 739 12.81 -21.17 -8.77
CA ALA A 739 13.90 -20.64 -9.57
C ALA A 739 14.91 -21.73 -9.91
N MET A 740 15.72 -21.49 -10.92
CA MET A 740 16.87 -22.33 -11.27
C MET A 740 18.08 -21.51 -11.65
N VAL A 741 19.27 -22.09 -11.44
CA VAL A 741 20.54 -21.53 -11.93
C VAL A 741 21.39 -22.63 -12.54
N ALA A 742 22.13 -22.30 -13.59
CA ALA A 742 23.07 -23.20 -14.23
C ALA A 742 24.49 -23.00 -13.70
N THR A 743 25.24 -24.11 -13.65
CA THR A 743 26.65 -24.09 -13.29
C THR A 743 27.52 -24.43 -14.50
N ASP A 744 28.75 -23.90 -14.50
CA ASP A 744 29.74 -24.19 -15.55
C ASP A 744 30.09 -25.68 -15.67
N ASP A 745 29.95 -26.45 -14.58
CA ASP A 745 30.19 -27.89 -14.57
C ASP A 745 29.00 -28.74 -15.03
N GLY A 746 27.93 -28.08 -15.53
CA GLY A 746 26.79 -28.73 -16.16
C GLY A 746 25.75 -29.26 -15.19
N ARG A 747 25.57 -28.59 -14.05
CA ARG A 747 24.45 -28.80 -13.12
C ARG A 747 23.43 -27.68 -13.32
N LEU A 748 22.16 -28.01 -13.12
CA LEU A 748 21.09 -27.06 -12.86
C LEU A 748 20.68 -27.25 -11.41
N ILE A 749 20.66 -26.18 -10.63
CA ILE A 749 20.23 -26.18 -9.23
C ILE A 749 18.86 -25.50 -9.17
N HIS A 750 17.88 -26.18 -8.58
CA HIS A 750 16.50 -25.73 -8.47
C HIS A 750 16.15 -25.50 -7.01
N SER A 751 15.40 -24.44 -6.70
CA SER A 751 14.70 -24.31 -5.42
C SER A 751 13.45 -25.20 -5.44
N ASP A 752 13.12 -25.86 -4.34
CA ASP A 752 11.86 -26.64 -4.14
C ASP A 752 11.19 -26.12 -2.87
N GLN A 753 10.17 -25.28 -3.02
CA GLN A 753 9.45 -24.62 -1.94
C GLN A 753 8.69 -25.61 -1.07
N ALA A 754 7.95 -26.53 -1.69
CA ALA A 754 7.14 -27.51 -0.96
C ALA A 754 7.96 -28.43 -0.05
N ARG A 755 9.25 -28.64 -0.37
CA ARG A 755 10.15 -29.50 0.42
C ARG A 755 11.22 -28.74 1.19
N ASN A 756 11.38 -27.44 0.96
CA ASN A 756 12.47 -26.63 1.50
C ASN A 756 13.84 -27.22 1.16
N LYS A 757 14.09 -27.50 -0.13
CA LYS A 757 15.37 -28.09 -0.60
C LYS A 757 15.91 -27.37 -1.83
N LEU A 758 17.21 -27.55 -2.03
CA LEU A 758 17.89 -27.24 -3.29
C LEU A 758 18.22 -28.55 -3.98
N VAL A 759 17.77 -28.71 -5.22
CA VAL A 759 17.82 -29.95 -5.97
C VAL A 759 18.70 -29.80 -7.20
N ILE A 760 19.56 -30.79 -7.45
CA ILE A 760 20.46 -30.81 -8.61
C ILE A 760 19.82 -31.64 -9.71
N THR A 761 19.86 -31.14 -10.94
CA THR A 761 19.66 -31.92 -12.16
C THR A 761 20.85 -31.76 -13.10
N ASN A 762 21.15 -32.78 -13.91
CA ASN A 762 22.18 -32.67 -14.93
C ASN A 762 21.70 -31.82 -16.11
N ILE A 763 22.48 -30.85 -16.57
CA ILE A 763 22.04 -29.90 -17.61
C ILE A 763 21.80 -30.56 -18.99
N GLU A 764 22.48 -31.67 -19.28
CA GLU A 764 22.40 -32.36 -20.57
C GLU A 764 21.25 -33.36 -20.64
N THR A 765 21.01 -34.06 -19.53
CA THR A 765 20.03 -35.15 -19.44
C THR A 765 18.81 -34.80 -18.60
N ALA A 766 18.79 -33.62 -17.97
CA ALA A 766 17.84 -33.16 -16.95
C ALA A 766 17.54 -34.23 -15.88
N SER A 767 18.41 -35.21 -15.68
CA SER A 767 18.18 -36.26 -14.70
C SER A 767 18.54 -35.79 -13.30
N TYR A 768 17.81 -36.25 -12.29
CA TYR A 768 18.11 -36.02 -10.88
C TYR A 768 19.59 -36.31 -10.56
N GLY A 769 20.30 -35.28 -10.12
CA GLY A 769 21.70 -35.29 -9.73
C GLY A 769 21.93 -35.34 -8.22
N GLY A 770 20.89 -35.13 -7.41
CA GLY A 770 20.98 -35.18 -5.95
C GLY A 770 20.29 -33.99 -5.26
N ILE A 771 20.43 -33.92 -3.94
CA ILE A 771 20.09 -32.74 -3.15
C ILE A 771 21.38 -31.94 -3.01
N PHE A 772 21.36 -30.66 -3.38
CA PHE A 772 22.44 -29.71 -3.12
C PHE A 772 22.44 -29.32 -1.65
N ALA A 773 21.28 -28.93 -1.11
CA ALA A 773 21.12 -28.58 0.30
C ALA A 773 19.71 -28.94 0.80
N ASP A 774 19.63 -29.35 2.07
CA ASP A 774 18.36 -29.60 2.77
C ASP A 774 18.10 -28.44 3.74
N LEU A 775 17.41 -27.40 3.26
CA LEU A 775 17.23 -26.15 3.99
C LEU A 775 16.42 -26.34 5.26
N ALA A 776 15.45 -27.27 5.26
CA ALA A 776 14.69 -27.62 6.45
C ALA A 776 15.59 -28.08 7.60
N THR A 777 16.69 -28.80 7.32
CA THR A 777 17.64 -29.24 8.36
C THR A 777 18.50 -28.11 8.92
N LEU A 778 18.63 -27.03 8.17
CA LEU A 778 19.32 -25.80 8.56
C LEU A 778 18.38 -24.80 9.24
N GLY A 779 17.07 -25.09 9.30
CA GLY A 779 16.06 -24.22 9.90
C GLY A 779 15.46 -23.20 8.93
N TYR A 780 15.58 -23.41 7.62
CA TYR A 780 15.05 -22.49 6.60
C TYR A 780 13.94 -23.11 5.74
N SER A 781 13.03 -22.26 5.24
CA SER A 781 11.88 -22.65 4.41
C SER A 781 11.63 -21.73 3.21
N ASN A 782 10.78 -22.16 2.28
CA ASN A 782 10.30 -21.35 1.16
C ASN A 782 11.41 -20.69 0.29
N PRO A 783 12.39 -21.46 -0.22
CA PRO A 783 13.43 -20.93 -1.11
C PRO A 783 12.82 -20.41 -2.42
N THR A 784 13.14 -19.18 -2.80
CA THR A 784 12.63 -18.50 -4.00
C THR A 784 13.74 -18.35 -5.04
N GLY A 785 14.34 -17.16 -5.12
CA GLY A 785 15.38 -16.80 -6.10
C GLY A 785 16.76 -17.31 -5.73
N MET A 786 17.62 -17.44 -6.74
CA MET A 786 19.00 -17.90 -6.59
C MET A 786 19.88 -17.25 -7.64
N ASP A 787 21.16 -17.08 -7.32
CA ASP A 787 22.20 -16.67 -8.29
C ASP A 787 23.59 -17.13 -7.82
N ILE A 788 24.59 -17.13 -8.72
CA ILE A 788 25.95 -17.60 -8.46
C ILE A 788 26.96 -16.45 -8.58
N THR A 789 27.71 -16.24 -7.52
CA THR A 789 28.78 -15.24 -7.49
C THR A 789 30.01 -15.69 -8.29
N LYS A 790 30.78 -14.73 -8.81
CA LYS A 790 32.05 -14.97 -9.53
C LYS A 790 33.08 -15.72 -8.66
N ASP A 791 33.00 -15.61 -7.34
CA ASP A 791 33.87 -16.32 -6.39
C ASP A 791 33.37 -17.73 -6.03
N GLY A 792 32.32 -18.23 -6.68
CA GLY A 792 31.86 -19.62 -6.56
C GLY A 792 30.97 -19.88 -5.34
N ARG A 793 30.18 -18.88 -4.91
CA ARG A 793 29.13 -19.05 -3.92
C ARG A 793 27.76 -19.09 -4.61
N LEU A 794 26.91 -20.00 -4.16
CA LEU A 794 25.48 -20.01 -4.50
C LEU A 794 24.75 -19.17 -3.46
N LEU A 795 24.04 -18.13 -3.90
CA LEU A 795 23.16 -17.32 -3.08
C LEU A 795 21.71 -17.79 -3.25
N VAL A 796 20.94 -17.78 -2.16
CA VAL A 796 19.57 -18.33 -2.15
C VAL A 796 18.67 -17.47 -1.28
N ALA A 797 17.58 -16.97 -1.84
CA ALA A 797 16.55 -16.22 -1.10
C ALA A 797 15.61 -17.19 -0.38
N VAL A 798 15.26 -16.80 0.83
CA VAL A 798 14.33 -17.50 1.71
C VAL A 798 13.25 -16.49 2.08
N SER A 799 12.13 -16.60 1.39
CA SER A 799 11.17 -15.49 1.29
C SER A 799 10.36 -15.23 2.56
N ASP A 800 10.02 -16.27 3.32
CA ASP A 800 9.27 -16.17 4.58
C ASP A 800 10.14 -15.68 5.76
N GLN A 801 11.45 -15.87 5.67
CA GLN A 801 12.42 -15.45 6.71
C GLN A 801 13.23 -14.21 6.33
N ASN A 802 12.97 -13.61 5.16
CA ASN A 802 13.63 -12.38 4.70
C ASN A 802 15.16 -12.46 4.76
N THR A 803 15.72 -13.58 4.32
CA THR A 803 17.16 -13.86 4.40
C THR A 803 17.72 -14.34 3.07
N ILE A 804 18.97 -14.00 2.80
CA ILE A 804 19.77 -14.55 1.70
C ILE A 804 20.85 -15.45 2.29
N LEU A 805 20.80 -16.72 1.95
CA LEU A 805 21.77 -17.73 2.36
C LEU A 805 22.94 -17.80 1.37
N GLN A 806 24.10 -18.26 1.83
CA GLN A 806 25.25 -18.53 0.99
C GLN A 806 25.80 -19.94 1.18
N PHE A 807 26.11 -20.60 0.06
CA PHE A 807 26.70 -21.93 0.02
C PHE A 807 27.95 -21.92 -0.83
N ASN A 808 28.94 -22.74 -0.48
CA ASN A 808 30.04 -23.00 -1.40
C ASN A 808 29.54 -23.91 -2.53
N LEU A 809 29.69 -23.48 -3.78
CA LEU A 809 29.11 -24.17 -4.94
C LEU A 809 29.72 -25.57 -5.18
N ASP A 810 31.01 -25.74 -4.87
CA ASP A 810 31.75 -26.98 -5.10
C ASP A 810 31.58 -27.97 -3.95
N SER A 811 31.77 -27.50 -2.71
CA SER A 811 31.70 -28.35 -1.52
C SER A 811 30.28 -28.56 -1.01
N GLN A 812 29.31 -27.75 -1.47
CA GLN A 812 27.92 -27.69 -0.99
C GLN A 812 27.82 -27.33 0.51
N GLU A 813 28.89 -26.77 1.07
CA GLU A 813 28.93 -26.34 2.47
C GLU A 813 28.09 -25.09 2.67
N PHE A 814 27.23 -25.10 3.70
CA PHE A 814 26.52 -23.91 4.14
C PHE A 814 27.51 -22.94 4.80
N LEU A 815 27.68 -21.76 4.20
CA LEU A 815 28.63 -20.75 4.66
C LEU A 815 27.99 -19.77 5.66
N GLY A 816 26.67 -19.80 5.81
CA GLY A 816 25.91 -18.94 6.71
C GLY A 816 24.85 -18.11 5.99
N GLU A 817 24.25 -17.19 6.73
CA GLU A 817 23.39 -16.15 6.20
C GLU A 817 24.29 -15.01 5.68
N LEU A 818 24.10 -14.60 4.42
CA LEU A 818 24.77 -13.41 3.88
C LEU A 818 24.03 -12.15 4.32
N ILE A 819 22.69 -12.19 4.24
CA ILE A 819 21.83 -11.05 4.55
C ILE A 819 20.69 -11.53 5.44
N VAL A 820 20.49 -10.90 6.59
CA VAL A 820 19.39 -11.19 7.51
C VAL A 820 18.61 -9.90 7.74
N GLY A 821 17.37 -9.82 7.25
CA GLY A 821 16.67 -8.53 7.19
C GLY A 821 17.30 -7.61 6.16
N GLY A 822 17.44 -6.31 6.45
CA GLY A 822 18.00 -5.34 5.50
C GLY A 822 16.91 -4.67 4.67
N GLY A 823 15.76 -4.41 5.28
CA GLY A 823 14.57 -3.90 4.59
C GLY A 823 13.93 -4.89 3.62
N MET A 824 14.43 -6.12 3.48
CA MET A 824 13.78 -7.15 2.68
C MET A 824 12.48 -7.61 3.33
N ASN A 825 11.44 -7.70 2.52
CA ASN A 825 10.16 -8.34 2.83
C ASN A 825 9.75 -9.18 1.63
N GLN A 826 9.68 -10.49 1.83
CA GLN A 826 9.44 -11.49 0.79
C GLN A 826 10.40 -11.34 -0.40
N PRO A 827 11.72 -11.58 -0.21
CA PRO A 827 12.65 -11.62 -1.33
C PRO A 827 12.25 -12.75 -2.30
N HIS A 828 12.00 -12.38 -3.56
CA HIS A 828 11.51 -13.31 -4.59
C HIS A 828 12.59 -13.59 -5.62
N LYS A 829 12.77 -12.72 -6.61
CA LYS A 829 13.86 -12.84 -7.60
C LYS A 829 15.09 -12.06 -7.15
N MET A 830 16.27 -12.52 -7.53
CA MET A 830 17.52 -11.83 -7.32
C MET A 830 18.40 -11.92 -8.55
N LEU A 831 19.33 -10.97 -8.68
CA LEU A 831 20.30 -10.93 -9.76
C LEU A 831 21.60 -10.30 -9.28
N LEU A 832 22.72 -10.92 -9.61
CA LEU A 832 24.05 -10.38 -9.42
C LEU A 832 24.44 -9.53 -10.63
N VAL A 833 24.88 -8.31 -10.34
CA VAL A 833 25.38 -7.36 -11.34
C VAL A 833 26.79 -6.94 -10.96
N PRO A 834 27.60 -6.39 -11.88
CA PRO A 834 28.82 -5.68 -11.52
C PRO A 834 28.55 -4.66 -10.43
N GLN A 835 29.53 -4.38 -9.56
CA GLN A 835 29.35 -3.33 -8.56
C GLN A 835 29.13 -1.99 -9.26
N LEU A 836 27.97 -1.39 -9.04
CA LEU A 836 27.53 -0.14 -9.66
C LEU A 836 28.02 1.06 -8.83
N ALA A 837 28.00 2.26 -9.41
CA ALA A 837 28.11 3.51 -8.66
C ALA A 837 26.91 3.69 -7.71
N ASP A 838 27.09 4.43 -6.62
CA ASP A 838 25.98 4.76 -5.71
C ASP A 838 25.10 5.85 -6.37
N ARG A 839 23.99 5.43 -6.99
CA ARG A 839 23.06 6.35 -7.67
C ARG A 839 22.33 7.28 -6.71
N PHE A 840 22.18 6.86 -5.46
CA PHE A 840 21.49 7.59 -4.41
C PHE A 840 22.49 8.10 -3.38
N ASN A 841 23.12 9.24 -3.69
CA ASN A 841 24.09 9.90 -2.80
C ASN A 841 23.44 10.58 -1.58
N GLN A 842 22.11 10.56 -1.43
CA GLN A 842 21.43 11.11 -0.26
C GLN A 842 21.18 10.03 0.80
N ASP A 843 21.57 10.33 2.04
CA ASP A 843 21.52 9.43 3.19
C ASP A 843 20.15 8.80 3.52
N LYS A 844 19.06 9.35 2.98
CA LYS A 844 17.71 8.81 3.12
C LYS A 844 17.47 7.52 2.33
N ASP A 845 18.22 7.32 1.26
CA ASP A 845 18.00 6.24 0.30
C ASP A 845 18.91 5.03 0.54
N LYS A 846 19.92 5.19 1.41
CA LYS A 846 20.78 4.12 1.92
C LYS A 846 20.08 3.41 3.09
N VAL A 847 19.16 2.51 2.76
CA VAL A 847 18.19 1.91 3.70
C VAL A 847 18.81 0.81 4.59
N LEU A 848 19.60 1.20 5.59
CA LEU A 848 19.72 0.38 6.81
C LEU A 848 18.84 1.02 7.89
N ARG A 849 17.80 0.31 8.36
CA ARG A 849 16.93 0.79 9.43
C ARG A 849 17.14 -0.07 10.67
N PRO A 850 17.94 0.37 11.67
CA PRO A 850 18.14 -0.41 12.88
C PRO A 850 16.81 -0.60 13.62
N ASN A 851 16.68 -1.70 14.36
CA ASN A 851 15.52 -1.91 15.20
C ASN A 851 15.48 -0.86 16.33
N ALA A 852 14.32 -0.23 16.50
CA ALA A 852 14.06 0.60 17.66
C ALA A 852 14.07 -0.24 18.95
N GLY A 853 14.50 0.34 20.06
CA GLY A 853 14.53 -0.32 21.37
C GLY A 853 15.94 -0.47 21.94
N ASN A 854 16.14 -1.50 22.77
CA ASN A 854 17.37 -1.63 23.55
C ASN A 854 18.47 -2.38 22.80
N TRP A 855 19.69 -1.88 22.94
CA TRP A 855 20.91 -2.46 22.40
C TRP A 855 21.95 -2.59 23.52
N PHE A 856 22.78 -3.64 23.47
CA PHE A 856 23.79 -3.85 24.50
C PHE A 856 24.93 -4.73 23.99
N ASN A 857 26.05 -4.68 24.70
CA ASN A 857 27.12 -5.64 24.55
C ASN A 857 26.99 -6.73 25.63
N PRO A 858 26.80 -8.01 25.27
CA PRO A 858 26.74 -9.11 26.24
C PRO A 858 27.97 -9.21 27.15
N ALA A 859 29.14 -8.77 26.69
CA ALA A 859 30.38 -8.78 27.47
C ALA A 859 30.43 -7.68 28.54
N THR A 860 29.61 -6.63 28.45
CA THR A 860 29.52 -5.53 29.43
C THR A 860 28.10 -5.37 29.96
N SER A 861 27.38 -6.49 30.08
CA SER A 861 26.01 -6.53 30.57
C SER A 861 25.85 -5.80 31.91
N GLY A 862 24.91 -4.86 31.96
CA GLY A 862 24.75 -3.90 33.05
C GLY A 862 24.79 -2.43 32.59
N ARG A 863 25.21 -2.17 31.35
CA ARG A 863 25.01 -0.91 30.62
C ARG A 863 24.44 -1.18 29.24
N GLY A 864 23.87 -0.17 28.58
CA GLY A 864 23.27 -0.35 27.26
C GLY A 864 22.68 0.92 26.67
N PHE A 865 22.02 0.78 25.54
CA PHE A 865 21.50 1.88 24.74
C PHE A 865 20.02 1.68 24.48
N ASN A 866 19.27 2.76 24.36
CA ASN A 866 17.98 2.76 23.69
C ASN A 866 18.10 3.62 22.43
N ILE A 867 17.71 3.06 21.29
CA ILE A 867 17.73 3.72 20.00
C ILE A 867 16.28 3.94 19.56
N GLY A 868 15.87 5.20 19.49
CA GLY A 868 14.64 5.63 18.84
C GLY A 868 14.90 5.89 17.35
N VAL A 869 14.02 5.42 16.49
CA VAL A 869 14.13 5.54 15.02
C VAL A 869 12.99 6.40 14.51
N PHE A 870 13.32 7.51 13.86
CA PHE A 870 12.39 8.51 13.32
C PHE A 870 12.73 8.80 11.86
N ASP A 871 12.13 8.04 10.95
CA ASP A 871 12.51 8.03 9.54
C ASP A 871 14.01 7.70 9.37
N ASN A 872 14.83 8.63 8.87
CA ASN A 872 16.29 8.47 8.78
C ASN A 872 17.06 9.14 9.93
N ARG A 873 16.40 9.52 11.03
CA ARG A 873 17.06 10.05 12.24
C ARG A 873 17.04 9.05 13.37
N LEU A 874 18.15 8.97 14.10
CA LEU A 874 18.25 8.21 15.33
C LEU A 874 18.29 9.16 16.52
N GLN A 875 17.65 8.75 17.60
CA GLN A 875 17.84 9.31 18.93
C GLN A 875 18.41 8.20 19.82
N VAL A 876 19.61 8.41 20.33
CA VAL A 876 20.33 7.45 21.16
C VAL A 876 20.29 7.94 22.60
N LEU A 877 19.89 7.07 23.52
CA LEU A 877 20.10 7.22 24.96
C LEU A 877 21.08 6.13 25.40
N TRP A 878 22.21 6.53 25.95
CA TRP A 878 23.21 5.62 26.50
C TRP A 878 23.09 5.58 28.02
N PHE A 879 22.66 4.45 28.57
CA PHE A 879 22.61 4.17 30.00
C PHE A 879 23.94 3.57 30.45
N THR A 880 24.68 4.30 31.28
CA THR A 880 26.01 3.91 31.75
C THR A 880 26.26 4.43 33.17
N TYR A 881 27.52 4.56 33.58
CA TYR A 881 27.94 5.02 34.91
C TYR A 881 28.94 6.17 34.81
N ASP A 882 28.97 7.05 35.82
CA ASP A 882 30.04 8.03 35.99
C ASP A 882 31.25 7.44 36.73
N ASP A 883 32.32 8.22 36.90
CA ASP A 883 33.57 7.77 37.53
C ASP A 883 33.40 7.36 39.02
N ASP A 884 32.32 7.82 39.66
CA ASP A 884 31.96 7.45 41.04
C ASP A 884 31.07 6.18 41.07
N GLY A 885 30.76 5.61 39.90
CA GLY A 885 29.95 4.42 39.71
C GLY A 885 28.45 4.64 39.86
N LEU A 886 28.00 5.88 39.76
CA LEU A 886 26.58 6.24 39.81
C LEU A 886 25.95 6.09 38.43
N PRO A 887 24.69 5.65 38.33
CA PRO A 887 23.99 5.57 37.06
C PRO A 887 23.90 6.97 36.44
N ILE A 888 24.27 7.07 35.16
CA ILE A 888 24.19 8.29 34.37
C ILE A 888 23.71 7.94 32.96
N TRP A 889 22.98 8.86 32.32
CA TRP A 889 22.64 8.73 30.91
C TRP A 889 23.23 9.85 30.07
N TYR A 890 23.62 9.51 28.85
CA TYR A 890 24.02 10.44 27.81
C TYR A 890 23.05 10.32 26.64
N THR A 891 22.93 11.37 25.84
CA THR A 891 22.05 11.35 24.67
C THR A 891 22.73 11.92 23.44
N SER A 892 22.26 11.47 22.28
CA SER A 892 22.63 12.03 21.00
C SER A 892 21.46 11.91 20.03
N ALA A 893 21.35 12.80 19.06
CA ALA A 893 20.30 12.72 18.04
C ALA A 893 20.77 13.38 16.74
N ASP A 894 20.74 12.62 15.66
CA ASP A 894 21.11 13.09 14.32
C ASP A 894 20.60 12.13 13.23
N PHE A 895 20.96 12.40 11.98
CA PHE A 895 20.70 11.52 10.85
C PHE A 895 21.57 10.24 10.87
N LEU A 896 20.99 9.13 10.42
CA LEU A 896 21.70 7.92 10.02
C LEU A 896 22.10 8.07 8.55
N LEU A 897 23.40 8.10 8.28
CA LEU A 897 23.97 8.25 6.95
C LEU A 897 24.37 6.88 6.42
N GLY A 898 23.45 6.27 5.68
CA GLY A 898 23.51 4.87 5.27
C GLY A 898 23.49 3.90 6.44
N HIS A 899 24.66 3.57 6.97
CA HIS A 899 24.82 2.68 8.12
C HIS A 899 25.64 3.34 9.24
N GLU A 900 25.98 4.61 9.11
CA GLU A 900 26.81 5.33 10.08
C GLU A 900 26.02 6.48 10.74
N PHE A 901 26.03 6.49 12.06
CA PHE A 901 25.47 7.55 12.89
C PHE A 901 26.63 8.22 13.63
N ASP A 902 26.98 9.45 13.25
CA ASP A 902 28.16 10.14 13.76
C ASP A 902 27.82 11.57 14.21
N THR A 903 27.87 11.83 15.52
CA THR A 903 27.40 13.10 16.07
C THR A 903 27.87 13.34 17.52
N GLU A 904 27.57 14.53 18.05
CA GLU A 904 27.96 14.93 19.41
C GLU A 904 27.26 14.09 20.48
N LEU A 905 28.00 13.74 21.52
CA LEU A 905 27.45 13.11 22.71
C LEU A 905 27.16 14.19 23.77
N LEU A 906 25.91 14.19 24.25
CA LEU A 906 25.36 15.24 25.08
C LEU A 906 25.02 14.73 26.48
N LYS A 907 25.25 15.56 27.48
CA LYS A 907 24.79 15.38 28.85
C LYS A 907 23.74 16.44 29.17
N THR A 908 22.67 16.04 29.84
CA THR A 908 21.63 16.97 30.31
C THR A 908 21.78 17.26 31.80
N LYS A 909 21.27 18.41 32.25
CA LYS A 909 21.22 18.79 33.66
C LYS A 909 19.93 19.52 33.97
N MET A 910 19.22 19.12 35.02
CA MET A 910 18.04 19.84 35.50
C MET A 910 18.47 21.02 36.36
N ASP A 911 18.12 22.22 35.93
CA ASP A 911 18.38 23.46 36.64
C ASP A 911 17.35 23.70 37.76
N PHE A 912 17.71 24.54 38.74
CA PHE A 912 16.87 24.82 39.91
C PHE A 912 15.47 25.40 39.57
N ASP A 913 15.30 25.97 38.38
CA ASP A 913 14.02 26.49 37.90
C ASP A 913 13.16 25.43 37.18
N GLY A 914 13.63 24.18 37.10
CA GLY A 914 12.99 23.07 36.42
C GLY A 914 13.24 23.03 34.92
N SER A 915 14.07 23.91 34.37
CA SER A 915 14.53 23.80 32.98
C SER A 915 15.66 22.77 32.86
N VAL A 916 15.91 22.30 31.64
CA VAL A 916 17.00 21.35 31.36
C VAL A 916 18.03 22.02 30.48
N SER A 917 19.27 22.08 30.96
CA SER A 917 20.44 22.50 30.21
C SER A 917 21.15 21.30 29.56
N ILE A 918 21.83 21.56 28.44
CA ILE A 918 22.51 20.55 27.63
C ILE A 918 23.97 20.96 27.46
N GLU A 919 24.89 20.03 27.72
CA GLU A 919 26.33 20.17 27.56
C GLU A 919 26.84 19.12 26.56
N SER A 920 27.64 19.53 25.59
CA SER A 920 28.38 18.60 24.73
C SER A 920 29.62 18.12 25.47
N ILE A 921 29.72 16.81 25.69
CA ILE A 921 30.77 16.18 26.51
C ILE A 921 31.74 15.32 25.67
N GLY A 922 31.44 15.13 24.39
CA GLY A 922 32.17 14.18 23.56
C GLY A 922 31.51 13.89 22.22
N HIS A 923 31.85 12.73 21.66
CA HIS A 923 31.38 12.28 20.35
C HIS A 923 30.97 10.81 20.40
N ILE A 924 29.99 10.44 19.58
CA ILE A 924 29.55 9.07 19.39
C ILE A 924 29.47 8.76 17.91
N ASN A 925 29.98 7.58 17.55
CA ASN A 925 29.93 7.02 16.22
C ASN A 925 29.36 5.60 16.33
N ILE A 926 28.26 5.29 15.64
CA ILE A 926 27.68 3.95 15.58
C ILE A 926 27.66 3.52 14.13
N THR A 927 28.40 2.47 13.82
CA THR A 927 28.41 1.82 12.51
C THR A 927 27.54 0.57 12.60
N PHE A 928 26.40 0.56 11.95
CA PHE A 928 25.48 -0.57 11.94
C PHE A 928 25.89 -1.60 10.90
N ASP A 929 26.00 -2.85 11.33
CA ASP A 929 26.29 -3.98 10.44
C ASP A 929 24.98 -4.51 9.83
N ASN A 930 23.89 -4.48 10.60
CA ASN A 930 22.54 -4.81 10.16
C ASN A 930 21.49 -4.23 11.15
N GLU A 931 20.21 -4.62 11.00
CA GLU A 931 19.13 -4.12 11.86
C GLU A 931 19.25 -4.51 13.35
N ARG A 932 20.14 -5.46 13.68
CA ARG A 932 20.31 -6.06 15.02
C ARG A 932 21.75 -6.10 15.54
N ALA A 933 22.73 -5.65 14.76
CA ALA A 933 24.14 -5.61 15.15
C ALA A 933 24.81 -4.32 14.69
N ALA A 934 25.66 -3.75 15.55
CA ALA A 934 26.44 -2.55 15.25
C ALA A 934 27.74 -2.50 16.06
N THR A 935 28.68 -1.70 15.61
CA THR A 935 29.89 -1.31 16.36
C THR A 935 29.76 0.14 16.79
N MET A 936 29.87 0.39 18.10
CA MET A 936 29.86 1.73 18.66
C MET A 936 31.28 2.16 19.05
N ARG A 937 31.66 3.36 18.66
CA ARG A 937 32.81 4.10 19.15
C ARG A 937 32.34 5.35 19.87
N TRP A 938 33.06 5.72 20.93
CA TRP A 938 32.76 6.91 21.69
C TRP A 938 34.03 7.60 22.16
N GLN A 939 33.91 8.89 22.38
CA GLN A 939 34.91 9.72 23.03
C GLN A 939 34.21 10.60 24.07
N ILE A 940 34.68 10.60 25.32
CA ILE A 940 34.23 11.51 26.38
C ILE A 940 35.47 12.16 26.99
N GLY A 941 35.65 13.46 26.78
CA GLY A 941 36.91 14.13 27.13
C GLY A 941 38.12 13.48 26.45
N ASP A 942 39.06 12.98 27.26
CA ASP A 942 40.27 12.27 26.80
C ASP A 942 40.07 10.75 26.69
N ASP A 943 38.97 10.21 27.21
CA ASP A 943 38.67 8.78 27.19
C ASP A 943 37.99 8.39 25.89
N MET A 944 38.36 7.24 25.34
CA MET A 944 37.80 6.69 24.11
C MET A 944 37.60 5.18 24.24
N GLY A 945 36.57 4.66 23.58
CA GLY A 945 36.30 3.22 23.55
C GLY A 945 35.60 2.78 22.29
N GLU A 946 35.63 1.48 22.05
CA GLU A 946 34.93 0.79 20.96
C GLU A 946 34.31 -0.49 21.52
N GLU A 947 33.03 -0.74 21.22
CA GLU A 947 32.36 -1.98 21.59
C GLU A 947 31.30 -2.41 20.57
N ALA A 948 31.19 -3.74 20.36
CA ALA A 948 30.11 -4.32 19.57
C ALA A 948 28.81 -4.37 20.38
N ILE A 949 27.72 -3.94 19.78
CA ILE A 949 26.39 -3.88 20.39
C ILE A 949 25.37 -4.66 19.54
N TYR A 950 24.40 -5.26 20.22
CA TYR A 950 23.38 -6.09 19.61
C TYR A 950 22.00 -5.68 20.11
N TRP A 951 21.00 -5.73 19.23
CA TRP A 951 19.61 -5.50 19.60
C TRP A 951 19.13 -6.60 20.54
N LEU A 952 18.56 -6.19 21.68
CA LEU A 952 18.19 -7.08 22.76
C LEU A 952 16.83 -7.74 22.46
N GLN A 953 16.85 -9.05 22.15
CA GLN A 953 15.64 -9.88 22.08
C GLN A 953 15.44 -10.67 23.38
N PHE A 954 14.27 -10.51 24.02
CA PHE A 954 13.97 -11.19 25.31
C PHE A 954 12.61 -11.92 25.38
N SER A 955 11.84 -11.90 24.28
CA SER A 955 10.73 -12.84 24.06
C SER A 955 10.88 -13.57 22.71
N GLY A 956 10.41 -14.82 22.70
CA GLY A 956 10.31 -15.65 21.49
C GLY A 956 8.89 -15.68 20.91
N GLU A 957 7.92 -15.05 21.57
CA GLU A 957 6.54 -14.95 21.11
C GLU A 957 6.37 -13.79 20.11
N PRO A 958 5.43 -13.90 19.14
CA PRO A 958 5.14 -12.82 18.22
C PRO A 958 4.55 -11.59 18.95
N GLU A 959 4.97 -10.40 18.53
CA GLU A 959 4.53 -9.13 19.11
C GLU A 959 3.08 -8.83 18.71
N SER A 960 2.20 -8.67 19.70
CA SER A 960 0.78 -8.38 19.47
C SER A 960 0.44 -6.88 19.59
N ILE A 961 1.20 -6.14 20.40
CA ILE A 961 1.09 -4.69 20.57
C ILE A 961 2.51 -4.14 20.80
N ASN A 962 2.92 -3.14 20.00
CA ASN A 962 4.26 -2.56 20.08
C ASN A 962 4.24 -1.18 20.77
N HIS A 963 4.68 -1.14 22.03
CA HIS A 963 4.85 0.10 22.79
C HIS A 963 6.28 0.65 22.74
N THR A 964 7.18 0.01 21.98
CA THR A 964 8.62 0.26 21.99
C THR A 964 8.95 1.68 21.55
N GLY A 965 9.49 2.49 22.45
CA GLY A 965 9.90 3.85 22.14
C GLY A 965 10.09 4.68 23.39
N MET A 966 10.38 5.96 23.19
CA MET A 966 10.48 6.92 24.29
C MET A 966 9.14 7.57 24.56
N TRP A 967 8.82 7.68 25.84
CA TRP A 967 7.61 8.29 26.33
C TRP A 967 7.98 9.43 27.28
N SER A 968 7.41 10.60 27.04
CA SER A 968 7.68 11.79 27.85
C SER A 968 6.48 12.72 27.89
N ARG A 969 6.56 13.74 28.73
CA ARG A 969 5.53 14.76 28.87
C ARG A 969 5.82 15.94 27.92
N PRO A 970 4.85 16.37 27.07
CA PRO A 970 5.09 17.40 26.05
C PRO A 970 5.50 18.78 26.57
N ASP A 971 4.98 19.18 27.73
CA ASP A 971 5.13 20.52 28.33
C ASP A 971 6.33 20.64 29.28
N THR A 972 6.97 19.54 29.65
CA THR A 972 8.17 19.51 30.50
C THR A 972 9.19 18.53 29.92
N PRO A 973 9.87 18.91 28.83
CA PRO A 973 10.80 18.04 28.13
C PRO A 973 12.11 17.87 28.94
N GLY A 974 12.89 16.82 28.64
CA GLY A 974 14.13 16.47 29.33
C GLY A 974 14.08 15.29 30.31
N TRP A 975 12.91 14.76 30.65
CA TRP A 975 12.76 13.51 31.41
C TRP A 975 11.66 12.62 30.80
N GLY A 976 11.70 11.33 31.09
CA GLY A 976 10.78 10.37 30.47
C GLY A 976 11.13 8.93 30.81
N THR A 977 10.62 8.00 29.99
CA THR A 977 10.96 6.58 30.08
C THR A 977 11.09 5.96 28.70
N ALA A 978 12.07 5.09 28.53
CA ALA A 978 12.16 4.21 27.39
C ALA A 978 11.34 2.95 27.68
N VAL A 979 10.33 2.68 26.86
CA VAL A 979 9.50 1.47 26.92
C VAL A 979 9.97 0.52 25.82
N ILE A 980 10.11 -0.75 26.15
CA ILE A 980 10.53 -1.78 25.20
C ILE A 980 9.60 -2.96 25.32
N THR A 981 8.91 -3.29 24.24
CA THR A 981 8.05 -4.47 24.12
C THR A 981 8.67 -5.45 23.14
N ASN A 982 8.74 -6.71 23.54
CA ASN A 982 9.17 -7.83 22.72
C ASN A 982 8.17 -8.96 22.95
N GLY A 983 7.40 -9.34 21.93
CA GLY A 983 6.38 -10.37 22.07
C GLY A 983 5.31 -9.96 23.09
N ASP A 984 5.26 -10.72 24.17
CA ASP A 984 4.38 -10.57 25.33
C ASP A 984 5.06 -9.88 26.54
N LYS A 985 6.33 -9.46 26.42
CA LYS A 985 7.11 -8.90 27.53
C LYS A 985 7.43 -7.43 27.34
N THR A 986 7.39 -6.67 28.42
CA THR A 986 7.73 -5.25 28.44
C THR A 986 8.70 -4.91 29.56
N VAL A 987 9.67 -4.03 29.27
CA VAL A 987 10.64 -3.45 30.21
C VAL A 987 10.62 -1.93 30.06
N MET A 988 10.82 -1.21 31.16
CA MET A 988 10.87 0.25 31.18
C MET A 988 12.16 0.76 31.83
N ILE A 989 12.75 1.79 31.21
CA ILE A 989 13.95 2.47 31.70
C ILE A 989 13.66 3.98 31.81
N PRO A 990 13.22 4.43 32.99
CA PRO A 990 13.06 5.85 33.29
C PRO A 990 14.41 6.58 33.27
N PHE A 991 14.42 7.74 32.63
CA PHE A 991 15.53 8.70 32.62
C PHE A 991 15.04 9.99 33.29
N ILE A 992 15.55 10.23 34.49
CA ILE A 992 15.07 11.23 35.47
C ILE A 992 16.26 11.90 36.14
N TYR A 993 16.03 12.74 37.17
CA TYR A 993 17.08 13.51 37.82
C TYR A 993 17.11 13.31 39.35
N ASP A 994 18.29 13.48 39.95
CA ASP A 994 18.48 13.50 41.41
C ASP A 994 18.30 14.91 42.02
N GLU A 995 18.53 15.05 43.33
CA GLU A 995 18.35 16.34 44.02
C GLU A 995 19.32 17.45 43.56
N ASP A 996 20.45 17.08 42.98
CA ASP A 996 21.46 18.00 42.43
C ASP A 996 21.21 18.30 40.94
N GLY A 997 20.15 17.71 40.37
CA GLY A 997 19.77 17.86 38.96
C GLY A 997 20.61 17.01 38.02
N GLU A 998 21.35 16.03 38.52
CA GLU A 998 22.15 15.14 37.68
C GLU A 998 21.28 14.02 37.06
N PRO A 999 21.53 13.67 35.79
CA PRO A 999 20.73 12.67 35.08
C PRO A 999 20.98 11.26 35.63
N ARG A 1000 19.92 10.56 36.00
CA ARG A 1000 19.93 9.20 36.55
C ARG A 1000 18.97 8.29 35.80
N TRP A 1001 19.28 7.01 35.76
CA TRP A 1001 18.39 5.99 35.23
C TRP A 1001 18.12 4.90 36.27
N VAL A 1002 16.92 4.32 36.18
CA VAL A 1002 16.51 3.11 36.91
C VAL A 1002 15.92 2.14 35.89
N ILE A 1003 15.77 0.88 36.25
CA ILE A 1003 15.19 -0.13 35.35
C ILE A 1003 14.12 -0.92 36.08
N SER A 1004 13.05 -1.27 35.35
CA SER A 1004 11.97 -2.08 35.88
C SER A 1004 12.30 -3.57 35.89
N ASN A 1005 11.52 -4.35 36.64
CA ASN A 1005 11.33 -5.76 36.33
C ASN A 1005 10.65 -5.97 34.96
N VAL A 1006 10.69 -7.20 34.44
CA VAL A 1006 9.98 -7.57 33.21
C VAL A 1006 8.50 -7.78 33.54
N SER A 1007 7.61 -7.16 32.77
CA SER A 1007 6.16 -7.38 32.87
C SER A 1007 5.63 -8.14 31.67
N GLU A 1008 4.65 -9.02 31.91
CA GLU A 1008 3.92 -9.77 30.88
C GLU A 1008 2.56 -9.10 30.55
N SER A 1009 2.30 -7.91 31.09
CA SER A 1009 1.09 -7.15 30.79
C SER A 1009 1.21 -6.45 29.42
N LEU A 1010 0.07 -6.22 28.77
CA LEU A 1010 0.01 -5.60 27.44
C LEU A 1010 -0.39 -4.12 27.44
N SER A 1011 -0.84 -3.57 28.58
CA SER A 1011 -1.33 -2.18 28.62
C SER A 1011 -1.26 -1.48 29.98
N GLN A 1012 -1.41 -2.20 31.10
CA GLN A 1012 -1.27 -1.62 32.45
C GLN A 1012 -0.15 -2.33 33.22
N PHE A 1013 0.81 -1.56 33.73
CA PHE A 1013 2.05 -2.06 34.29
C PHE A 1013 2.23 -1.54 35.71
N ASP A 1014 2.27 -2.46 36.68
CA ASP A 1014 2.76 -2.20 38.02
C ASP A 1014 4.17 -2.80 38.11
N LEU A 1015 5.17 -1.93 38.20
CA LEU A 1015 6.57 -2.27 38.05
C LEU A 1015 7.36 -1.95 39.32
N ASP A 1016 8.18 -2.91 39.73
CA ASP A 1016 9.20 -2.69 40.75
C ASP A 1016 10.43 -2.10 40.08
N MET A 1017 10.98 -1.05 40.68
CA MET A 1017 12.10 -0.29 40.11
C MET A 1017 13.37 -0.56 40.91
N VAL A 1018 14.48 -0.76 40.18
CA VAL A 1018 15.80 -0.92 40.79
C VAL A 1018 16.79 0.10 40.24
N ALA A 1019 17.64 0.62 41.13
CA ALA A 1019 18.82 1.38 40.79
C ALA A 1019 20.01 0.42 40.68
N VAL A 1020 20.86 0.65 39.70
CA VAL A 1020 22.06 -0.15 39.46
C VAL A 1020 23.27 0.75 39.64
N PHE A 1021 24.29 0.25 40.34
CA PHE A 1021 25.56 0.93 40.58
C PHE A 1021 26.71 0.05 40.09
N SER A 1022 27.76 0.66 39.54
CA SER A 1022 28.94 -0.09 39.09
C SER A 1022 30.18 0.79 39.02
N ASP A 1023 31.26 0.36 39.66
CA ASP A 1023 32.59 0.98 39.60
C ASP A 1023 33.49 0.36 38.51
N THR A 1024 32.96 -0.60 37.71
CA THR A 1024 33.72 -1.25 36.62
C THR A 1024 33.12 -1.04 35.23
N LEU A 1025 31.84 -0.63 35.14
CA LEU A 1025 31.12 -0.44 33.88
C LEU A 1025 31.07 1.00 33.38
N CYS A 1026 31.65 1.97 34.10
CA CYS A 1026 31.76 3.35 33.59
C CYS A 1026 32.66 3.41 32.34
N PRO A 1027 32.50 4.40 31.44
CA PRO A 1027 33.29 4.48 30.20
C PRO A 1027 34.81 4.50 30.44
N SER A 1028 35.27 5.24 31.45
CA SER A 1028 36.69 5.36 31.85
C SER A 1028 37.18 4.20 32.74
N CYS A 1029 36.27 3.36 33.22
CA CYS A 1029 36.55 2.29 34.18
C CYS A 1029 37.21 1.08 33.50
N SER A 1030 37.99 0.34 34.29
CA SER A 1030 38.59 -0.93 33.85
C SER A 1030 38.39 -2.00 34.90
N GLY A 1031 38.13 -3.23 34.46
CA GLY A 1031 37.86 -4.36 35.35
C GLY A 1031 36.92 -5.36 34.72
N GLU A 1032 36.64 -6.45 35.45
CA GLU A 1032 35.56 -7.36 35.09
C GLU A 1032 34.21 -6.67 35.36
N PRO A 1033 33.23 -6.79 34.45
CA PRO A 1033 31.87 -6.28 34.65
C PRO A 1033 31.26 -6.75 35.97
N ASP A 1034 30.90 -5.82 36.83
CA ASP A 1034 30.18 -6.08 38.08
C ASP A 1034 29.17 -4.97 38.36
N SER A 1035 28.07 -5.29 39.01
CA SER A 1035 27.04 -4.29 39.35
C SER A 1035 26.32 -4.65 40.65
N THR A 1036 25.92 -3.62 41.38
CA THR A 1036 25.11 -3.73 42.59
C THR A 1036 23.71 -3.22 42.30
N ILE A 1037 22.70 -4.08 42.50
CA ILE A 1037 21.29 -3.75 42.29
C ILE A 1037 20.65 -3.44 43.65
N VAL A 1038 19.98 -2.29 43.73
CA VAL A 1038 19.29 -1.81 44.95
C VAL A 1038 17.86 -1.41 44.60
N GLU A 1039 16.90 -1.77 45.44
CA GLU A 1039 15.50 -1.35 45.31
C GLU A 1039 15.38 0.18 45.34
N ALA A 1040 14.64 0.74 44.37
CA ALA A 1040 14.53 2.18 44.16
C ALA A 1040 13.08 2.69 44.15
N GLY A 1041 12.10 1.84 44.46
CA GLY A 1041 10.69 2.19 44.57
C GLY A 1041 9.82 1.48 43.52
N SER A 1042 8.70 2.08 43.16
CA SER A 1042 7.75 1.50 42.22
C SER A 1042 7.20 2.50 41.21
N MET A 1043 6.69 1.96 40.11
CA MET A 1043 6.08 2.70 39.01
C MET A 1043 4.77 2.05 38.61
N GLU A 1044 3.74 2.87 38.41
CA GLU A 1044 2.53 2.48 37.71
C GLU A 1044 2.51 3.19 36.36
N PHE A 1045 2.29 2.43 35.31
CA PHE A 1045 2.28 2.91 33.94
C PHE A 1045 1.06 2.34 33.23
N ASP A 1046 0.22 3.19 32.66
CA ASP A 1046 -0.93 2.75 31.88
C ASP A 1046 -0.79 3.33 30.47
N LEU A 1047 -0.77 2.45 29.48
CA LEU A 1047 -0.71 2.77 28.06
C LEU A 1047 -2.05 2.56 27.36
N SER A 1048 -3.10 2.19 28.09
CA SER A 1048 -4.47 2.13 27.58
C SER A 1048 -5.13 3.51 27.61
N GLY A 1049 -5.92 3.83 26.57
CA GLY A 1049 -6.70 5.06 26.53
C GLY A 1049 -5.86 6.34 26.57
N ASN A 1050 -5.78 7.00 27.73
CA ASN A 1050 -4.98 8.20 27.98
C ASN A 1050 -3.72 7.83 28.77
N PRO A 1051 -2.56 7.71 28.13
CA PRO A 1051 -1.38 7.18 28.80
C PRO A 1051 -0.92 8.05 29.96
N TYR A 1052 -0.64 7.43 31.10
CA TYR A 1052 -0.16 8.11 32.29
C TYR A 1052 0.95 7.33 32.99
N TRP A 1053 1.74 8.09 33.74
CA TRP A 1053 2.81 7.62 34.57
C TRP A 1053 2.63 8.13 36.01
N SER A 1054 2.54 7.20 36.96
CA SER A 1054 2.72 7.47 38.39
C SER A 1054 4.00 6.79 38.89
N SER A 1055 4.74 7.43 39.79
CA SER A 1055 5.89 6.79 40.42
C SER A 1055 6.18 7.33 41.81
N ASP A 1056 6.71 6.44 42.64
CA ASP A 1056 7.27 6.74 43.96
C ASP A 1056 8.68 6.16 44.00
N LEU A 1057 9.67 6.94 43.55
CA LEU A 1057 11.07 6.53 43.50
C LEU A 1057 11.87 7.25 44.57
N THR A 1058 12.75 6.51 45.24
CA THR A 1058 13.68 7.03 46.24
C THR A 1058 15.08 6.60 45.87
N TRP A 1059 16.02 7.56 45.80
CA TRP A 1059 17.41 7.26 45.48
C TRP A 1059 18.10 6.56 46.65
N PRO A 1060 18.65 5.35 46.46
CA PRO A 1060 19.44 4.71 47.49
C PRO A 1060 20.82 5.36 47.61
N SER A 1061 21.37 5.35 48.82
CA SER A 1061 22.72 5.87 49.11
C SER A 1061 23.76 5.29 48.13
N PRO A 1062 24.66 6.11 47.56
CA PRO A 1062 25.01 7.47 47.99
C PRO A 1062 24.25 8.61 47.27
N VAL A 1063 23.32 8.30 46.36
CA VAL A 1063 22.51 9.32 45.67
C VAL A 1063 21.41 9.81 46.62
N ALA A 1064 21.17 11.12 46.63
CA ALA A 1064 20.18 11.76 47.49
C ALA A 1064 18.97 12.26 46.69
N GLY A 1065 17.80 12.25 47.33
CA GLY A 1065 16.55 12.73 46.75
C GLY A 1065 15.52 11.64 46.47
N SER A 1066 14.41 12.07 45.89
CA SER A 1066 13.27 11.22 45.51
C SER A 1066 12.60 11.80 44.28
N TRP A 1067 12.06 10.95 43.42
CA TRP A 1067 11.30 11.32 42.24
C TRP A 1067 9.86 10.83 42.37
N GLN A 1068 8.91 11.75 42.33
CA GLN A 1068 7.50 11.47 42.62
C GLN A 1068 6.63 12.04 41.51
N LEU A 1069 5.82 11.20 40.88
CA LEU A 1069 4.82 11.59 39.89
C LEU A 1069 3.46 10.98 40.24
N ASP A 1070 2.40 11.76 40.06
CA ASP A 1070 1.03 11.33 40.32
C ASP A 1070 0.20 11.50 39.04
N GLN A 1071 -0.19 10.38 38.43
CA GLN A 1071 -1.01 10.28 37.21
C GLN A 1071 -0.60 11.28 36.13
N THR A 1072 0.69 11.39 35.88
CA THR A 1072 1.24 12.38 34.95
C THR A 1072 1.05 11.90 33.52
N ALA A 1073 0.31 12.68 32.72
CA ALA A 1073 0.08 12.36 31.32
C ALA A 1073 1.40 12.33 30.53
N ILE A 1074 1.53 11.34 29.65
CA ILE A 1074 2.70 11.10 28.82
C ILE A 1074 2.25 10.77 27.39
N ILE A 1075 3.14 11.01 26.43
CA ILE A 1075 2.94 10.59 25.04
C ILE A 1075 4.18 9.87 24.54
N ARG A 1076 4.00 8.95 23.59
CA ARG A 1076 5.11 8.42 22.82
C ARG A 1076 5.65 9.53 21.94
N ILE A 1077 6.96 9.75 21.98
CA ILE A 1077 7.63 10.66 21.07
C ILE A 1077 7.49 10.05 19.67
N SER A 1078 6.81 10.76 18.76
CA SER A 1078 6.52 10.30 17.38
C SER A 1078 6.90 11.30 16.30
N SER A 1079 7.25 12.54 16.66
CA SER A 1079 7.70 13.59 15.73
C SER A 1079 9.22 13.68 15.67
N VAL A 1080 9.76 13.96 14.47
CA VAL A 1080 11.20 14.21 14.23
C VAL A 1080 11.72 15.30 15.18
N PRO A 1081 12.56 15.00 16.18
CA PRO A 1081 13.10 16.01 17.07
C PRO A 1081 14.18 16.82 16.34
N THR A 1082 14.10 18.16 16.36
CA THR A 1082 15.16 19.02 15.81
C THR A 1082 16.34 19.20 16.76
N LYS A 1083 16.18 18.78 18.03
CA LYS A 1083 17.17 18.71 19.14
C LYS A 1083 16.68 17.69 20.18
N PRO A 1084 17.53 17.16 21.07
CA PRO A 1084 17.06 16.40 22.23
C PRO A 1084 16.02 17.25 22.98
N ARG A 1085 14.83 16.71 23.18
CA ARG A 1085 13.76 17.39 23.93
C ARG A 1085 13.93 17.14 25.40
#